data_AF-A0A0E3P3X4-F1
#
_entry.id   AF-A0A0E3P3X4-F1
#
_cell.length_a   1.000
_cell.length_b   1.000
_cell.length_c   1.000
_cell.angle_alpha   90.00
_cell.angle_beta   90.00
_cell.angle_gamma   90.00
#
_symmetry.space_group_name_H-M   'P 1'
#
loop_
_entity.id
_entity.type
_entity.pdbx_description
1 polymer ?
#
loop_
_entity_poly.entity_id
_entity_poly.type
_entity_poly.pdbx_seq_one_letter_code
_entity_poly.pdbx_strand_id
1 'polypeptide(L)'
;MKIRTLIVICLLAITLISGSGCIDSSSEPVQETGLEEMTGNLNTNNSDPVIETFLEEMTDRSDDSFNDTRETISVSVENFSDRSNALELEKQSAFSGYYSKENLQFEADVPAYSLPLKASELENYYYFTQQIPLTNENRNLLYKNGFVVIENEVTENRFKAEQVNATYRSLKVAGVPIFITTDSLLHLYHIQFDETLKRVEEEEFYDKLWELDKAFLEASIEDYNEAKENNSSSEEVIEAARRNVAYFAVALSLLEEKPDPNRIEVKSTEKQGSEEYGFEVPSFVKEEVEAELSLIQAHEGFARSPIFLYEEDYSQYVPRGHYTSSEKLINYFRAMMWHGRISMLLRSDLLTAEEQTVEGSATEDSTAGESALEMSEKKAKIQTIQALLISDHFDRDENLRTRWDRIYDVTAFYVGFSDDLGPYEYATALNAVFGDDRGRVSFDNESFTALKVELEKYESPKIYGGTGNMILTGSETENETLDATKGFRFMGQRYVPDSYILQVLHPPALNIMCLLGSERAGEHLINLNISESESYKVRYRSLENEFGALDEDEWNKNLYWAQLYALKPLLASYPAGYPTFMQTEAWEDKQLNTALASWTELRRDTILYAKQAYSTGALYVPPEEKPVQGYVEPVPEFYARMLALTRMAHTGLAEMEVLDEQSDRDFTTLEKTLEKLLEISIKELENKELTDEEYEFIRNFDQNIAPMLEDIDGDAQSSVMVADVYTNLGSVLEEGTGKLDLMVVAYKQPDGRIVLGAGPVMSYYEFLQPSGERLTDEEWREMLENNPPERPEWVESFKT
;
A
#
# COMPACT_ATOMS: atom_id res chain seq x y z
N MET A 1 -48.74 36.41 -43.13
CA MET A 1 -47.64 36.80 -44.05
C MET A 1 -46.79 35.54 -44.29
N LYS A 2 -46.10 35.24 -45.41
CA LYS A 2 -45.22 36.02 -46.33
C LYS A 2 -44.03 36.65 -45.60
N ILE A 3 -42.77 36.67 -46.06
CA ILE A 3 -41.98 36.07 -47.17
C ILE A 3 -40.50 36.20 -46.66
N ARG A 4 -39.59 35.22 -46.66
CA ARG A 4 -38.90 34.45 -47.73
C ARG A 4 -37.81 35.23 -48.52
N THR A 5 -36.63 34.59 -48.67
CA THR A 5 -35.67 34.72 -49.80
C THR A 5 -34.61 35.86 -49.82
N LEU A 6 -33.32 35.50 -49.71
CA LEU A 6 -32.22 35.59 -50.72
C LEU A 6 -30.98 34.89 -50.13
N ILE A 7 -30.15 34.02 -50.76
CA ILE A 7 -29.87 33.56 -52.15
C ILE A 7 -28.88 34.40 -52.98
N VAL A 8 -27.62 33.92 -53.03
CA VAL A 8 -26.64 33.76 -54.16
C VAL A 8 -25.62 32.70 -53.65
N ILE A 9 -25.14 31.61 -54.28
CA ILE A 9 -25.25 30.93 -55.60
C ILE A 9 -24.31 31.37 -56.75
N CYS A 10 -23.14 30.72 -56.85
CA CYS A 10 -22.49 30.17 -58.07
C CYS A 10 -21.40 29.15 -57.63
N LEU A 11 -21.17 27.94 -58.18
CA LEU A 11 -21.25 27.35 -59.55
C LEU A 11 -20.11 27.85 -60.47
N LEU A 12 -19.38 27.06 -61.29
CA LEU A 12 -19.31 25.61 -61.65
C LEU A 12 -17.84 25.30 -62.11
N ALA A 13 -17.36 24.21 -62.75
CA ALA A 13 -17.94 23.11 -63.56
C ALA A 13 -16.95 21.91 -63.79
N ILE A 14 -17.46 20.68 -64.02
CA ILE A 14 -17.26 19.75 -65.20
C ILE A 14 -15.78 19.34 -65.59
N THR A 15 -15.37 18.12 -66.01
CA THR A 15 -15.90 16.99 -66.87
C THR A 15 -15.20 15.66 -66.47
N LEU A 16 -15.85 14.49 -66.27
CA LEU A 16 -16.24 13.39 -67.20
C LEU A 16 -15.13 12.56 -67.92
N ILE A 17 -15.09 11.23 -67.66
CA ILE A 17 -15.03 10.07 -68.62
C ILE A 17 -13.81 9.96 -69.61
N SER A 18 -13.13 8.82 -69.89
CA SER A 18 -13.01 7.41 -69.43
C SER A 18 -11.85 6.73 -70.22
N GLY A 19 -11.37 5.48 -70.08
CA GLY A 19 -11.66 4.29 -69.24
C GLY A 19 -11.43 2.95 -70.02
N SER A 20 -11.30 1.81 -69.31
CA SER A 20 -11.18 0.40 -69.80
C SER A 20 -9.88 -0.07 -70.49
N GLY A 21 -9.37 -1.27 -70.12
CA GLY A 21 -8.38 -2.05 -70.88
C GLY A 21 -7.54 -3.05 -70.06
N CYS A 22 -7.53 -4.34 -70.44
CA CYS A 22 -6.72 -5.42 -69.84
C CYS A 22 -6.02 -6.28 -70.92
N ILE A 23 -5.17 -7.23 -70.47
CA ILE A 23 -4.58 -8.41 -71.16
C ILE A 23 -3.10 -8.29 -71.58
N ASP A 24 -2.29 -9.18 -70.99
CA ASP A 24 -1.12 -9.96 -71.44
C ASP A 24 -0.32 -9.52 -72.69
N SER A 25 1.01 -9.66 -72.73
CA SER A 25 1.69 -10.96 -72.58
C SER A 25 3.23 -10.91 -72.55
N SER A 26 3.81 -12.01 -72.06
CA SER A 26 5.21 -12.46 -72.01
C SER A 26 6.21 -11.98 -73.09
N SER A 27 7.47 -11.77 -72.70
CA SER A 27 8.62 -12.53 -73.26
C SER A 27 9.91 -12.36 -72.44
N GLU A 28 10.42 -13.47 -71.90
CA GLU A 28 11.80 -13.67 -71.45
C GLU A 28 12.68 -14.11 -72.66
N PRO A 29 14.04 -14.21 -72.62
CA PRO A 29 14.73 -15.15 -71.69
C PRO A 29 16.24 -14.88 -71.33
N VAL A 30 16.75 -15.62 -70.30
CA VAL A 30 18.07 -16.36 -70.31
C VAL A 30 19.40 -15.55 -70.38
N GLN A 31 20.54 -15.86 -69.74
CA GLN A 31 21.12 -16.94 -68.88
C GLN A 31 22.30 -16.25 -68.10
N GLU A 32 23.01 -16.73 -67.06
CA GLU A 32 23.06 -17.87 -66.10
C GLU A 32 23.97 -17.35 -64.92
N THR A 33 24.48 -18.00 -63.86
CA THR A 33 24.65 -19.36 -63.26
C THR A 33 24.74 -19.15 -61.71
N GLY A 34 24.36 -20.07 -60.81
CA GLY A 34 23.67 -21.36 -60.95
C GLY A 34 23.70 -22.21 -59.65
N LEU A 35 22.89 -23.28 -59.60
CA LEU A 35 22.88 -24.44 -58.65
C LEU A 35 22.46 -24.14 -57.18
N GLU A 36 21.33 -24.60 -56.60
CA GLU A 36 20.76 -25.98 -56.44
C GLU A 36 21.73 -26.97 -55.75
N GLU A 37 21.36 -27.93 -54.88
CA GLU A 37 20.09 -28.59 -54.46
C GLU A 37 20.29 -29.13 -52.99
N MET A 38 19.37 -29.69 -52.17
CA MET A 38 17.94 -30.08 -52.24
C MET A 38 17.32 -30.20 -50.80
N THR A 39 16.00 -29.95 -50.64
CA THR A 39 15.00 -30.40 -49.62
C THR A 39 15.35 -31.02 -48.24
N GLY A 40 14.52 -30.68 -47.22
CA GLY A 40 14.23 -31.55 -46.06
C GLY A 40 13.04 -31.07 -45.19
N ASN A 41 11.89 -31.76 -45.23
CA ASN A 41 10.75 -31.52 -44.32
C ASN A 41 10.98 -32.15 -42.94
N LEU A 42 10.58 -31.48 -41.86
CA LEU A 42 10.26 -32.09 -40.56
C LEU A 42 9.25 -31.23 -39.78
N ASN A 43 8.49 -31.86 -38.87
CA ASN A 43 7.46 -31.19 -38.07
C ASN A 43 8.05 -30.46 -36.86
N THR A 44 7.46 -29.33 -36.47
CA THR A 44 7.76 -28.63 -35.21
C THR A 44 6.75 -29.02 -34.12
N ASN A 45 7.09 -30.06 -33.35
CA ASN A 45 6.65 -30.22 -31.97
C ASN A 45 7.92 -30.28 -31.11
N ASN A 46 8.08 -29.33 -30.19
CA ASN A 46 8.76 -29.47 -28.90
C ASN A 46 8.63 -28.13 -28.16
N SER A 47 8.36 -28.19 -26.86
CA SER A 47 8.49 -27.08 -25.92
C SER A 47 9.95 -26.93 -25.47
N ASP A 48 10.31 -25.74 -24.98
CA ASP A 48 11.68 -25.40 -24.63
C ASP A 48 12.12 -25.90 -23.23
N PRO A 49 13.41 -26.24 -23.05
CA PRO A 49 13.96 -26.78 -21.79
C PRO A 49 14.48 -25.68 -20.84
N VAL A 50 13.96 -24.45 -20.93
CA VAL A 50 14.50 -23.29 -20.19
C VAL A 50 13.93 -23.21 -18.77
N ILE A 51 12.67 -23.57 -18.57
CA ILE A 51 11.93 -23.39 -17.30
C ILE A 51 12.54 -24.22 -16.16
N GLU A 52 12.91 -25.48 -16.41
CA GLU A 52 13.50 -26.37 -15.39
C GLU A 52 14.79 -25.78 -14.77
N THR A 53 15.62 -25.08 -15.56
CA THR A 53 16.96 -24.66 -15.10
C THR A 53 16.93 -23.49 -14.10
N PHE A 54 15.90 -22.64 -14.13
CA PHE A 54 15.75 -21.54 -13.18
C PHE A 54 15.22 -22.03 -11.82
N LEU A 55 14.22 -22.92 -11.83
CA LEU A 55 13.62 -23.47 -10.61
C LEU A 55 14.57 -24.46 -9.89
N GLU A 56 15.41 -25.20 -10.63
CA GLU A 56 16.48 -26.00 -10.03
C GLU A 56 17.57 -25.14 -9.34
N GLU A 57 17.85 -23.91 -9.83
CA GLU A 57 18.78 -22.99 -9.15
C GLU A 57 18.20 -22.33 -7.88
N MET A 58 16.87 -22.29 -7.72
CA MET A 58 16.20 -21.76 -6.52
C MET A 58 16.06 -22.80 -5.39
N THR A 59 16.17 -24.10 -5.69
CA THR A 59 15.79 -25.18 -4.76
C THR A 59 16.95 -25.99 -4.15
N ASP A 60 18.21 -25.81 -4.59
CA ASP A 60 19.39 -26.54 -4.08
C ASP A 60 20.39 -25.66 -3.29
N ARG A 61 20.18 -25.49 -1.97
CA ARG A 61 21.14 -25.93 -0.92
C ARG A 61 20.80 -25.56 0.51
N SER A 62 20.87 -26.57 1.38
CA SER A 62 21.19 -26.46 2.80
C SER A 62 22.53 -27.14 3.11
N ASP A 63 23.06 -26.92 4.32
CA ASP A 63 24.36 -27.40 4.85
C ASP A 63 25.65 -26.92 4.13
N ASP A 64 26.36 -25.98 4.76
CA ASP A 64 27.77 -26.23 5.12
C ASP A 64 28.16 -25.47 6.41
N SER A 65 28.62 -26.18 7.44
CA SER A 65 28.80 -25.62 8.79
C SER A 65 30.25 -25.18 9.05
N PHE A 66 30.48 -23.88 9.28
CA PHE A 66 31.81 -23.37 9.67
C PHE A 66 31.84 -22.83 11.10
N ASN A 67 32.51 -23.57 11.99
CA ASN A 67 32.98 -23.05 13.27
C ASN A 67 34.21 -22.15 13.06
N ASP A 68 34.21 -20.93 13.61
CA ASP A 68 35.45 -20.27 14.07
C ASP A 68 35.30 -19.81 15.51
N THR A 69 36.26 -20.16 16.36
CA THR A 69 36.28 -19.82 17.79
C THR A 69 37.21 -18.64 18.03
N ARG A 70 36.65 -17.48 18.36
CA ARG A 70 37.42 -16.34 18.89
C ARG A 70 37.05 -16.01 20.33
N GLU A 71 38.07 -15.97 21.18
CA GLU A 71 37.94 -15.60 22.59
C GLU A 71 37.64 -14.10 22.71
N THR A 72 36.44 -13.74 23.19
CA THR A 72 36.08 -12.37 23.54
C THR A 72 36.70 -11.97 24.87
N ILE A 73 37.64 -11.02 24.86
CA ILE A 73 38.09 -10.32 26.07
C ILE A 73 37.10 -9.17 26.33
N SER A 74 36.32 -9.29 27.38
CA SER A 74 35.30 -8.31 27.75
C SER A 74 35.90 -7.01 28.29
N VAL A 75 35.53 -5.89 27.66
CA VAL A 75 35.58 -4.55 28.25
C VAL A 75 34.26 -3.87 27.92
N SER A 76 33.46 -3.57 28.94
CA SER A 76 32.14 -2.96 28.79
C SER A 76 32.25 -1.48 28.45
N VAL A 77 31.80 -1.12 27.25
CA VAL A 77 31.30 0.21 26.91
C VAL A 77 29.95 -0.04 26.26
N GLU A 78 28.89 0.39 26.92
CA GLU A 78 27.54 0.41 26.35
C GLU A 78 27.50 1.57 25.34
N ASN A 79 27.16 1.31 24.07
CA ASN A 79 27.00 2.37 23.09
C ASN A 79 25.60 2.97 23.25
N PHE A 80 25.49 4.31 23.18
CA PHE A 80 24.20 4.98 23.39
C PHE A 80 23.26 4.86 22.18
N SER A 81 23.78 4.58 20.98
CA SER A 81 22.99 4.12 19.81
C SER A 81 22.12 2.91 20.14
N ASP A 82 22.60 2.05 21.03
CA ASP A 82 21.92 0.82 21.39
C ASP A 82 20.64 1.11 22.20
N ARG A 83 20.44 2.33 22.75
CA ARG A 83 19.26 2.69 23.54
C ARG A 83 18.02 3.04 22.72
N SER A 84 18.13 3.83 21.66
CA SER A 84 16.96 4.15 20.81
C SER A 84 16.50 2.88 20.10
N ASN A 85 17.44 2.13 19.51
CA ASN A 85 17.18 0.85 18.88
C ASN A 85 16.65 -0.19 19.89
N ALA A 86 17.11 -0.22 21.14
CA ALA A 86 16.53 -1.11 22.16
C ALA A 86 15.12 -0.71 22.59
N LEU A 87 14.78 0.59 22.63
CA LEU A 87 13.40 1.03 22.91
C LEU A 87 12.46 0.62 21.78
N GLU A 88 12.90 0.73 20.53
CA GLU A 88 12.13 0.24 19.37
C GLU A 88 11.98 -1.29 19.40
N LEU A 89 13.06 -2.03 19.64
CA LEU A 89 13.03 -3.50 19.79
C LEU A 89 12.17 -3.97 20.97
N GLU A 90 12.16 -3.23 22.09
CA GLU A 90 11.27 -3.51 23.23
C GLU A 90 9.79 -3.28 22.86
N LYS A 91 9.48 -2.21 22.09
CA LYS A 91 8.13 -1.97 21.56
C LYS A 91 7.72 -3.02 20.52
N GLN A 92 8.58 -3.35 19.56
CA GLN A 92 8.34 -4.42 18.58
C GLN A 92 8.10 -5.79 19.27
N SER A 93 8.89 -6.12 20.30
CA SER A 93 8.72 -7.35 21.10
C SER A 93 7.47 -7.33 21.98
N ALA A 94 6.97 -6.15 22.38
CA ALA A 94 5.67 -6.03 23.04
C ALA A 94 4.52 -6.23 22.03
N PHE A 95 4.66 -5.70 20.81
CA PHE A 95 3.67 -5.84 19.74
C PHE A 95 3.51 -7.29 19.27
N SER A 96 4.62 -8.01 19.03
CA SER A 96 4.56 -9.46 18.72
C SER A 96 4.01 -10.29 19.88
N GLY A 97 4.16 -9.83 21.12
CA GLY A 97 3.58 -10.44 22.32
C GLY A 97 2.04 -10.52 22.34
N TYR A 98 1.35 -9.72 21.51
CA TYR A 98 -0.11 -9.84 21.30
C TYR A 98 -0.49 -10.91 20.27
N TYR A 99 0.45 -11.39 19.45
CA TYR A 99 0.20 -12.43 18.45
C TYR A 99 0.18 -13.82 19.10
N SER A 100 -0.84 -14.62 18.81
CA SER A 100 -0.86 -16.02 19.25
C SER A 100 -1.68 -16.90 18.31
N LYS A 101 -0.98 -17.75 17.54
CA LYS A 101 -1.58 -18.69 16.59
C LYS A 101 -1.66 -20.10 17.18
N GLU A 102 -2.79 -20.77 16.99
CA GLU A 102 -2.94 -22.16 17.41
C GLU A 102 -2.16 -23.12 16.49
N ASN A 103 -1.53 -24.13 17.08
CA ASN A 103 -0.82 -25.18 16.35
C ASN A 103 -1.81 -26.22 15.83
N LEU A 104 -2.24 -26.06 14.59
CA LEU A 104 -3.23 -26.92 13.94
C LEU A 104 -2.74 -28.37 13.76
N GLN A 105 -3.64 -29.33 13.93
CA GLN A 105 -3.40 -30.75 13.62
C GLN A 105 -4.63 -31.35 12.93
N PHE A 106 -4.49 -31.66 11.63
CA PHE A 106 -5.51 -32.29 10.80
C PHE A 106 -4.84 -33.16 9.72
N GLU A 107 -5.60 -34.06 9.10
CA GLU A 107 -5.18 -34.89 7.96
C GLU A 107 -6.21 -34.72 6.83
N ALA A 108 -5.77 -34.31 5.64
CA ALA A 108 -6.67 -33.99 4.53
C ALA A 108 -7.00 -35.26 3.71
N ASP A 109 -8.29 -35.63 3.67
CA ASP A 109 -8.82 -36.84 3.01
C ASP A 109 -10.02 -36.51 2.10
N VAL A 110 -10.00 -35.33 1.44
CA VAL A 110 -11.07 -34.93 0.51
C VAL A 110 -11.08 -35.85 -0.71
N PRO A 111 -12.15 -36.65 -0.95
CA PRO A 111 -12.09 -37.69 -1.97
C PRO A 111 -12.13 -37.07 -3.37
N ALA A 112 -11.03 -37.15 -4.13
CA ALA A 112 -10.91 -36.53 -5.44
C ALA A 112 -12.04 -36.87 -6.45
N TYR A 113 -12.23 -36.01 -7.44
CA TYR A 113 -12.96 -36.28 -8.68
C TYR A 113 -12.01 -36.16 -9.90
N SER A 114 -12.52 -36.34 -11.11
CA SER A 114 -11.70 -36.28 -12.33
C SER A 114 -12.00 -35.05 -13.16
N LEU A 115 -10.94 -34.36 -13.61
CA LEU A 115 -11.00 -33.31 -14.62
C LEU A 115 -10.72 -33.91 -16.02
N PRO A 116 -11.36 -33.41 -17.09
CA PRO A 116 -12.42 -32.41 -17.07
C PRO A 116 -13.79 -32.97 -16.65
N LEU A 117 -14.55 -32.16 -15.91
CA LEU A 117 -15.92 -32.47 -15.46
C LEU A 117 -16.91 -32.55 -16.63
N LYS A 118 -18.06 -33.17 -16.38
CA LYS A 118 -19.24 -33.17 -17.25
C LYS A 118 -20.46 -32.69 -16.47
N ALA A 119 -21.39 -31.99 -17.14
CA ALA A 119 -22.67 -31.58 -16.55
C ALA A 119 -23.51 -32.75 -15.97
N SER A 120 -23.27 -33.99 -16.40
CA SER A 120 -23.91 -35.20 -15.87
C SER A 120 -23.31 -35.73 -14.55
N GLU A 121 -22.21 -35.13 -14.09
CA GLU A 121 -21.50 -35.49 -12.85
C GLU A 121 -21.79 -34.48 -11.72
N LEU A 122 -22.53 -33.41 -12.03
CA LEU A 122 -22.86 -32.29 -11.15
C LEU A 122 -24.36 -32.31 -10.79
N GLU A 123 -24.70 -32.68 -9.55
CA GLU A 123 -26.07 -33.02 -9.13
C GLU A 123 -27.05 -31.83 -9.28
N ASN A 124 -26.63 -30.63 -8.89
CA ASN A 124 -27.47 -29.43 -8.90
C ASN A 124 -27.39 -28.61 -10.21
N TYR A 125 -26.65 -29.08 -11.24
CA TYR A 125 -26.28 -28.29 -12.42
C TYR A 125 -27.45 -27.59 -13.12
N TYR A 126 -28.57 -28.29 -13.33
CA TYR A 126 -29.74 -27.74 -14.02
C TYR A 126 -30.50 -26.69 -13.20
N TYR A 127 -30.42 -26.74 -11.87
CA TYR A 127 -30.99 -25.72 -10.99
C TYR A 127 -30.06 -24.50 -10.89
N PHE A 128 -28.78 -24.75 -10.63
CA PHE A 128 -27.73 -23.73 -10.54
C PHE A 128 -27.69 -22.84 -11.79
N THR A 129 -27.69 -23.45 -12.98
CA THR A 129 -27.60 -22.73 -14.28
C THR A 129 -28.86 -21.96 -14.67
N GLN A 130 -29.94 -22.00 -13.87
CA GLN A 130 -31.08 -21.08 -14.02
C GLN A 130 -30.85 -19.77 -13.26
N GLN A 131 -30.18 -19.82 -12.10
CA GLN A 131 -29.87 -18.65 -11.29
C GLN A 131 -28.64 -17.91 -11.86
N ILE A 132 -27.58 -18.66 -12.17
CA ILE A 132 -26.32 -18.18 -12.74
C ILE A 132 -26.12 -18.81 -14.13
N PRO A 133 -26.57 -18.16 -15.22
CA PRO A 133 -26.39 -18.68 -16.57
C PRO A 133 -24.91 -18.69 -16.98
N LEU A 134 -24.39 -19.85 -17.37
CA LEU A 134 -23.01 -19.99 -17.86
C LEU A 134 -22.95 -19.83 -19.39
N THR A 135 -21.93 -19.12 -19.91
CA THR A 135 -21.65 -19.12 -21.36
C THR A 135 -20.93 -20.42 -21.78
N ASN A 136 -20.47 -20.50 -23.04
CA ASN A 136 -19.63 -21.62 -23.48
C ASN A 136 -18.22 -21.53 -22.92
N GLU A 137 -17.61 -20.35 -22.84
CA GLU A 137 -16.28 -20.19 -22.25
C GLU A 137 -16.31 -20.50 -20.75
N ASN A 138 -17.29 -19.98 -19.99
CA ASN A 138 -17.40 -20.26 -18.55
C ASN A 138 -17.57 -21.76 -18.27
N ARG A 139 -18.33 -22.48 -19.13
CA ARG A 139 -18.44 -23.94 -19.08
C ARG A 139 -17.11 -24.63 -19.34
N ASN A 140 -16.32 -24.15 -20.31
CA ASN A 140 -15.04 -24.76 -20.65
C ASN A 140 -14.04 -24.64 -19.49
N LEU A 141 -13.93 -23.48 -18.83
CA LEU A 141 -13.08 -23.32 -17.64
C LEU A 141 -13.62 -24.13 -16.45
N LEU A 142 -14.92 -24.06 -16.15
CA LEU A 142 -15.53 -24.87 -15.08
C LEU A 142 -15.28 -26.37 -15.26
N TYR A 143 -15.31 -26.86 -16.51
CA TYR A 143 -14.99 -28.26 -16.79
C TYR A 143 -13.48 -28.54 -16.73
N LYS A 144 -12.63 -27.65 -17.25
CA LYS A 144 -11.16 -27.80 -17.26
C LYS A 144 -10.57 -27.80 -15.83
N ASN A 145 -10.93 -26.80 -15.03
CA ASN A 145 -10.32 -26.48 -13.74
C ASN A 145 -11.12 -27.03 -12.54
N GLY A 146 -12.43 -27.30 -12.71
CA GLY A 146 -13.36 -27.57 -11.61
C GLY A 146 -14.00 -26.31 -11.02
N PHE A 147 -13.57 -25.12 -11.44
CA PHE A 147 -14.14 -23.83 -11.06
C PHE A 147 -14.00 -22.82 -12.20
N VAL A 148 -14.68 -21.68 -12.11
CA VAL A 148 -14.54 -20.53 -13.01
C VAL A 148 -14.90 -19.23 -12.28
N VAL A 149 -14.22 -18.13 -12.59
CA VAL A 149 -14.60 -16.78 -12.17
C VAL A 149 -15.35 -16.09 -13.32
N ILE A 150 -16.47 -15.44 -12.99
CA ILE A 150 -17.39 -14.84 -13.95
C ILE A 150 -17.51 -13.34 -13.65
N GLU A 151 -17.25 -12.51 -14.66
CA GLU A 151 -17.41 -11.05 -14.51
C GLU A 151 -18.86 -10.67 -14.20
N ASN A 152 -19.03 -9.71 -13.29
CA ASN A 152 -20.35 -9.23 -12.90
C ASN A 152 -21.17 -8.70 -14.09
N GLU A 153 -20.55 -8.10 -15.11
CA GLU A 153 -21.23 -7.66 -16.34
C GLU A 153 -21.93 -8.81 -17.07
N VAL A 154 -21.28 -9.98 -17.14
CA VAL A 154 -21.82 -11.21 -17.74
C VAL A 154 -23.02 -11.74 -16.94
N THR A 155 -23.14 -11.34 -15.66
CA THR A 155 -24.30 -11.67 -14.80
C THR A 155 -25.47 -10.67 -14.89
N GLU A 156 -25.40 -9.64 -15.75
CA GLU A 156 -26.42 -8.59 -15.87
C GLU A 156 -26.64 -7.75 -14.58
N ASN A 157 -25.61 -7.58 -13.73
CA ASN A 157 -25.72 -6.97 -12.39
C ASN A 157 -26.76 -7.67 -11.45
N ARG A 158 -26.93 -8.99 -11.58
CA ARG A 158 -27.83 -9.77 -10.71
C ARG A 158 -27.37 -9.87 -9.26
N PHE A 159 -26.07 -9.69 -9.03
CA PHE A 159 -25.45 -9.76 -7.71
C PHE A 159 -24.88 -8.39 -7.34
N LYS A 160 -24.80 -8.11 -6.04
CA LYS A 160 -24.44 -6.78 -5.55
C LYS A 160 -22.91 -6.66 -5.44
N ALA A 161 -22.27 -6.70 -6.60
CA ALA A 161 -20.84 -6.92 -6.89
C ALA A 161 -19.87 -5.82 -6.41
N GLU A 162 -20.11 -5.30 -5.22
CA GLU A 162 -19.31 -4.27 -4.56
C GLU A 162 -19.20 -4.67 -3.07
N GLN A 163 -20.34 -5.01 -2.45
CA GLN A 163 -20.43 -5.39 -1.04
C GLN A 163 -20.47 -6.92 -0.85
N VAL A 164 -19.51 -7.46 -0.09
CA VAL A 164 -19.38 -8.91 0.22
C VAL A 164 -20.66 -9.47 0.87
N ASN A 165 -21.15 -8.83 1.95
CA ASN A 165 -22.39 -9.20 2.63
C ASN A 165 -23.58 -9.26 1.66
N ALA A 166 -23.75 -8.21 0.86
CA ALA A 166 -24.88 -8.10 -0.04
C ALA A 166 -24.82 -9.09 -1.23
N THR A 167 -23.62 -9.54 -1.62
CA THR A 167 -23.46 -10.64 -2.57
C THR A 167 -23.87 -11.98 -1.95
N TYR A 168 -23.41 -12.31 -0.74
CA TYR A 168 -23.87 -13.51 -0.04
C TYR A 168 -25.38 -13.54 0.20
N ARG A 169 -25.95 -12.39 0.59
CA ARG A 169 -27.40 -12.22 0.75
C ARG A 169 -28.15 -12.46 -0.56
N SER A 170 -27.63 -11.97 -1.69
CA SER A 170 -28.19 -12.19 -3.03
C SER A 170 -28.15 -13.66 -3.43
N LEU A 171 -27.02 -14.35 -3.21
CA LEU A 171 -26.86 -15.78 -3.49
C LEU A 171 -27.81 -16.65 -2.65
N LYS A 172 -27.93 -16.35 -1.35
CA LYS A 172 -28.84 -16.99 -0.40
C LYS A 172 -30.30 -16.83 -0.81
N VAL A 173 -30.70 -15.63 -1.24
CA VAL A 173 -32.06 -15.36 -1.75
C VAL A 173 -32.33 -16.13 -3.03
N ALA A 174 -31.37 -16.21 -3.95
CA ALA A 174 -31.44 -17.02 -5.17
C ALA A 174 -31.39 -18.55 -4.91
N GLY A 175 -31.23 -18.99 -3.65
CA GLY A 175 -31.09 -20.40 -3.29
C GLY A 175 -29.83 -21.07 -3.82
N VAL A 176 -28.82 -20.29 -4.22
CA VAL A 176 -27.52 -20.80 -4.67
C VAL A 176 -26.74 -21.29 -3.45
N PRO A 177 -26.04 -22.44 -3.52
CA PRO A 177 -25.15 -22.86 -2.44
C PRO A 177 -24.04 -21.86 -2.21
N ILE A 178 -23.94 -21.36 -0.98
CA ILE A 178 -22.91 -20.43 -0.56
C ILE A 178 -21.55 -21.17 -0.55
N PHE A 179 -20.55 -20.57 -1.19
CA PHE A 179 -19.14 -20.92 -1.00
C PHE A 179 -18.46 -19.73 -0.35
N ILE A 180 -17.96 -19.88 0.89
CA ILE A 180 -17.32 -18.77 1.61
C ILE A 180 -15.84 -18.68 1.17
N THR A 181 -15.49 -17.60 0.48
CA THR A 181 -14.16 -17.37 -0.10
C THR A 181 -13.16 -16.78 0.90
N THR A 182 -11.87 -16.99 0.68
CA THR A 182 -10.80 -16.31 1.44
C THR A 182 -10.80 -14.80 1.20
N ASP A 183 -11.07 -14.38 -0.05
CA ASP A 183 -11.30 -12.99 -0.47
C ASP A 183 -12.25 -12.25 0.47
N SER A 184 -13.36 -12.90 0.83
CA SER A 184 -14.41 -12.30 1.65
C SER A 184 -13.97 -11.97 3.08
N LEU A 185 -13.02 -12.74 3.62
CA LEU A 185 -12.53 -12.52 4.99
C LEU A 185 -11.37 -11.52 5.03
N LEU A 186 -10.65 -11.38 3.93
CA LEU A 186 -9.64 -10.33 3.77
C LEU A 186 -10.31 -8.96 3.68
N HIS A 187 -11.30 -8.83 2.80
CA HIS A 187 -12.10 -7.61 2.67
C HIS A 187 -12.84 -7.23 3.97
N LEU A 188 -13.39 -8.21 4.70
CA LEU A 188 -14.03 -7.94 6.00
C LEU A 188 -13.03 -7.52 7.08
N TYR A 189 -11.79 -8.02 7.06
CA TYR A 189 -10.74 -7.56 7.97
C TYR A 189 -10.25 -6.14 7.63
N HIS A 190 -10.04 -5.87 6.33
CA HIS A 190 -9.73 -4.55 5.78
C HIS A 190 -10.72 -3.48 6.28
N ILE A 191 -12.03 -3.73 6.16
CA ILE A 191 -13.08 -2.82 6.67
C ILE A 191 -12.91 -2.49 8.16
N GLN A 192 -12.54 -3.48 8.99
CA GLN A 192 -12.35 -3.25 10.43
C GLN A 192 -11.05 -2.48 10.72
N PHE A 193 -9.96 -2.78 10.00
CA PHE A 193 -8.70 -2.04 10.11
C PHE A 193 -8.92 -0.56 9.72
N ASP A 194 -9.54 -0.27 8.57
CA ASP A 194 -9.85 1.09 8.13
C ASP A 194 -10.66 1.87 9.16
N GLU A 195 -11.84 1.36 9.53
CA GLU A 195 -12.76 2.06 10.42
C GLU A 195 -12.19 2.25 11.83
N THR A 196 -11.37 1.31 12.34
CA THR A 196 -10.67 1.50 13.63
C THR A 196 -9.60 2.59 13.55
N LEU A 197 -8.76 2.62 12.51
CA LEU A 197 -7.75 3.66 12.33
C LEU A 197 -8.40 5.03 12.17
N LYS A 198 -9.36 5.15 11.24
CA LYS A 198 -10.18 6.35 10.98
C LYS A 198 -10.79 6.95 12.25
N ARG A 199 -11.39 6.13 13.12
CA ARG A 199 -11.99 6.58 14.39
C ARG A 199 -10.94 7.14 15.34
N VAL A 200 -9.81 6.44 15.50
CA VAL A 200 -8.70 6.90 16.35
C VAL A 200 -8.08 8.21 15.81
N GLU A 201 -7.99 8.37 14.49
CA GLU A 201 -7.49 9.59 13.85
C GLU A 201 -8.42 10.79 14.06
N GLU A 202 -9.73 10.62 13.83
CA GLU A 202 -10.73 11.69 13.93
C GLU A 202 -11.09 12.06 15.38
N GLU A 203 -11.29 11.07 16.24
CA GLU A 203 -11.77 11.25 17.61
C GLU A 203 -10.64 11.46 18.63
N GLU A 204 -9.42 10.97 18.38
CA GLU A 204 -8.31 11.05 19.34
C GLU A 204 -7.05 11.79 18.82
N PHE A 205 -6.54 11.49 17.63
CA PHE A 205 -5.26 12.08 17.19
C PHE A 205 -5.37 13.52 16.71
N TYR A 206 -6.49 13.94 16.11
CA TYR A 206 -6.71 15.32 15.66
C TYR A 206 -6.38 16.34 16.76
N ASP A 207 -7.00 16.14 17.92
CA ASP A 207 -6.92 17.06 19.05
C ASP A 207 -5.52 17.03 19.70
N LYS A 208 -4.90 15.84 19.78
CA LYS A 208 -3.53 15.70 20.29
C LYS A 208 -2.49 16.31 19.37
N LEU A 209 -2.62 16.17 18.05
CA LEU A 209 -1.70 16.76 17.09
C LEU A 209 -1.77 18.30 17.20
N TRP A 210 -2.98 18.86 17.25
CA TRP A 210 -3.18 20.29 17.52
C TRP A 210 -2.55 20.74 18.85
N GLU A 211 -2.74 19.98 19.95
CA GLU A 211 -2.09 20.29 21.23
C GLU A 211 -0.55 20.19 21.19
N LEU A 212 -0.02 19.26 20.40
CA LEU A 212 1.41 18.98 20.24
C LEU A 212 2.10 20.07 19.42
N ASP A 213 1.60 20.36 18.21
CA ASP A 213 2.14 21.39 17.32
C ASP A 213 2.02 22.78 17.92
N LYS A 214 0.95 23.05 18.68
CA LYS A 214 0.80 24.32 19.40
C LYS A 214 1.87 24.50 20.48
N ALA A 215 2.13 23.46 21.26
CA ALA A 215 3.17 23.51 22.29
C ALA A 215 4.58 23.64 21.66
N PHE A 216 4.84 22.95 20.53
CA PHE A 216 6.08 23.11 19.79
C PHE A 216 6.21 24.48 19.08
N LEU A 217 5.12 25.07 18.58
CA LEU A 217 5.12 26.44 18.07
C LEU A 217 5.47 27.44 19.18
N GLU A 218 4.85 27.30 20.36
CA GLU A 218 5.12 28.16 21.53
C GLU A 218 6.60 28.04 21.95
N ALA A 219 7.14 26.82 22.08
CA ALA A 219 8.56 26.58 22.36
C ALA A 219 9.51 27.15 21.29
N SER A 220 9.17 26.99 20.00
CA SER A 220 9.97 27.54 18.89
C SER A 220 9.99 29.07 18.89
N ILE A 221 8.91 29.72 19.33
CA ILE A 221 8.84 31.17 19.49
C ILE A 221 9.74 31.61 20.66
N GLU A 222 9.82 30.84 21.75
CA GLU A 222 10.76 31.13 22.85
C GLU A 222 12.22 31.01 22.38
N ASP A 223 12.59 29.92 21.68
CA ASP A 223 13.93 29.74 21.09
C ASP A 223 14.31 30.91 20.17
N TYR A 224 13.41 31.32 19.28
CA TYR A 224 13.68 32.41 18.34
C TYR A 224 13.91 33.75 19.06
N ASN A 225 13.15 34.02 20.13
CA ASN A 225 13.33 35.23 20.93
C ASN A 225 14.63 35.19 21.76
N GLU A 226 14.92 34.08 22.44
CA GLU A 226 16.18 33.88 23.18
C GLU A 226 17.40 34.02 22.27
N ALA A 227 17.39 33.34 21.11
CA ALA A 227 18.48 33.38 20.15
C ALA A 227 18.76 34.81 19.66
N LYS A 228 17.70 35.60 19.46
CA LYS A 228 17.73 36.97 18.93
C LYS A 228 18.13 38.03 19.97
N GLU A 229 17.78 37.85 21.25
CA GLU A 229 18.27 38.73 22.32
C GLU A 229 19.72 38.40 22.75
N ASN A 230 20.12 37.12 22.64
CA ASN A 230 21.47 36.67 22.94
C ASN A 230 22.47 37.08 21.85
N ASN A 231 23.27 38.11 22.14
CA ASN A 231 24.34 38.65 21.27
C ASN A 231 25.51 37.67 21.00
N SER A 232 25.44 36.43 21.49
CA SER A 232 26.41 35.34 21.22
C SER A 232 25.82 34.17 20.41
N SER A 233 24.55 34.23 20.01
CA SER A 233 23.98 33.29 19.04
C SER A 233 24.55 33.53 17.65
N SER A 234 24.70 32.48 16.84
CA SER A 234 25.06 32.62 15.43
C SER A 234 23.81 32.85 14.56
N GLU A 235 24.03 33.31 13.32
CA GLU A 235 22.97 33.53 12.33
C GLU A 235 22.19 32.25 12.05
N GLU A 236 22.88 31.10 11.97
CA GLU A 236 22.27 29.79 11.70
C GLU A 236 21.34 29.32 12.82
N VAL A 237 21.63 29.66 14.09
CA VAL A 237 20.77 29.32 15.23
C VAL A 237 19.50 30.17 15.23
N ILE A 238 19.62 31.47 14.92
CA ILE A 238 18.48 32.39 14.83
C ILE A 238 17.58 31.97 13.65
N GLU A 239 18.16 31.61 12.51
CA GLU A 239 17.41 31.15 11.33
C GLU A 239 16.78 29.77 11.54
N ALA A 240 17.46 28.84 12.23
CA ALA A 240 16.89 27.54 12.58
C ALA A 240 15.66 27.69 13.49
N ALA A 241 15.77 28.43 14.59
CA ALA A 241 14.63 28.69 15.48
C ALA A 241 13.49 29.40 14.73
N ARG A 242 13.81 30.33 13.81
CA ARG A 242 12.81 31.00 12.95
C ARG A 242 12.04 30.02 12.06
N ARG A 243 12.73 29.03 11.46
CA ARG A 243 12.08 28.01 10.61
C ARG A 243 11.27 26.99 11.40
N ASN A 244 11.66 26.65 12.63
CA ASN A 244 10.79 25.85 13.51
C ASN A 244 9.44 26.55 13.76
N VAL A 245 9.45 27.87 14.00
CA VAL A 245 8.21 28.67 14.09
C VAL A 245 7.38 28.58 12.81
N ALA A 246 8.01 28.61 11.63
CA ALA A 246 7.32 28.46 10.35
C ALA A 246 6.74 27.04 10.16
N TYR A 247 7.51 26.01 10.51
CA TYR A 247 7.15 24.60 10.37
C TYR A 247 5.88 24.22 11.14
N PHE A 248 5.81 24.57 12.43
CA PHE A 248 4.61 24.32 13.23
C PHE A 248 3.46 25.29 12.92
N ALA A 249 3.76 26.50 12.42
CA ALA A 249 2.72 27.41 11.91
C ALA A 249 2.09 26.93 10.59
N VAL A 250 2.81 26.18 9.75
CA VAL A 250 2.21 25.48 8.59
C VAL A 250 1.29 24.36 9.08
N ALA A 251 1.77 23.47 9.96
CA ALA A 251 0.97 22.38 10.53
C ALA A 251 -0.35 22.85 11.14
N LEU A 252 -0.30 23.82 12.06
CA LEU A 252 -1.50 24.41 12.68
C LEU A 252 -2.39 25.14 11.68
N SER A 253 -1.84 25.70 10.60
CA SER A 253 -2.66 26.30 9.53
C SER A 253 -3.42 25.29 8.69
N LEU A 254 -2.95 24.04 8.65
CA LEU A 254 -3.62 22.89 8.01
C LEU A 254 -4.66 22.24 8.94
N LEU A 255 -4.48 22.35 10.26
CA LEU A 255 -5.43 21.90 11.29
C LEU A 255 -6.48 22.97 11.70
N GLU A 256 -6.36 24.21 11.24
CA GLU A 256 -7.34 25.26 11.51
C GLU A 256 -8.61 25.03 10.65
N GLU A 257 -9.80 24.97 11.29
CA GLU A 257 -11.10 24.73 10.65
C GLU A 257 -11.55 25.90 9.74
N LYS A 258 -10.89 26.06 8.59
CA LYS A 258 -11.24 27.01 7.53
C LYS A 258 -12.06 26.33 6.43
N PRO A 259 -13.28 26.81 6.11
CA PRO A 259 -14.09 26.23 5.04
C PRO A 259 -13.43 26.47 3.67
N ASP A 260 -12.94 25.40 3.05
CA ASP A 260 -12.24 25.43 1.76
C ASP A 260 -13.14 26.00 0.63
N PRO A 261 -12.70 27.05 -0.11
CA PRO A 261 -13.47 27.61 -1.22
C PRO A 261 -13.52 26.73 -2.49
N ASN A 262 -12.65 25.72 -2.61
CA ASN A 262 -12.58 24.80 -3.75
C ASN A 262 -13.31 23.45 -3.50
N ARG A 263 -14.01 23.34 -2.36
CA ARG A 263 -14.67 22.13 -1.82
C ARG A 263 -15.43 21.28 -2.86
N ILE A 264 -14.91 20.07 -3.11
CA ILE A 264 -15.68 18.91 -3.57
C ILE A 264 -16.70 18.55 -2.47
N GLU A 265 -17.88 18.02 -2.83
CA GLU A 265 -19.01 17.85 -1.89
C GLU A 265 -18.73 16.80 -0.78
N VAL A 266 -18.14 17.26 0.33
CA VAL A 266 -18.03 16.50 1.60
C VAL A 266 -19.41 15.96 2.01
N LYS A 267 -19.50 14.65 2.27
CA LYS A 267 -20.77 13.93 2.48
C LYS A 267 -21.48 14.29 3.80
N SER A 268 -20.74 14.78 4.81
CA SER A 268 -21.29 15.25 6.07
C SER A 268 -21.83 16.70 5.99
N THR A 269 -22.97 16.96 6.62
CA THR A 269 -23.65 18.28 6.63
C THR A 269 -23.56 19.02 7.97
N GLU A 270 -22.78 18.47 8.92
CA GLU A 270 -22.47 19.04 10.23
C GLU A 270 -21.58 20.30 10.08
N LYS A 271 -22.19 21.48 10.04
CA LYS A 271 -21.46 22.75 10.14
C LYS A 271 -21.06 23.05 11.58
N GLN A 272 -20.02 22.39 12.06
CA GLN A 272 -19.31 22.77 13.27
C GLN A 272 -17.93 23.33 12.88
N GLY A 273 -17.90 24.64 12.59
CA GLY A 273 -16.66 25.41 12.68
C GLY A 273 -16.59 25.93 14.12
N SER A 274 -15.71 25.34 14.91
CA SER A 274 -15.52 25.65 16.33
C SER A 274 -14.73 26.94 16.53
N GLU A 275 -14.83 27.55 17.71
CA GLU A 275 -13.89 28.60 18.15
C GLU A 275 -12.66 27.99 18.86
N GLU A 276 -12.38 26.69 18.64
CA GLU A 276 -11.47 25.86 19.44
C GLU A 276 -10.07 25.74 18.79
N TYR A 277 -10.01 25.41 17.50
CA TYR A 277 -8.75 25.29 16.74
C TYR A 277 -8.28 26.63 16.15
N GLY A 278 -8.08 27.65 17.00
CA GLY A 278 -7.62 28.99 16.60
C GLY A 278 -6.21 29.37 17.08
N PHE A 279 -5.40 29.95 16.19
CA PHE A 279 -4.11 30.57 16.51
C PHE A 279 -3.78 31.77 15.58
N GLU A 280 -2.72 32.52 15.86
CA GLU A 280 -2.23 33.59 14.96
C GLU A 280 -0.81 33.25 14.43
N VAL A 281 -0.66 33.11 13.10
CA VAL A 281 0.65 32.92 12.45
C VAL A 281 1.58 34.11 12.76
N PRO A 282 2.76 33.91 13.38
CA PRO A 282 3.63 35.02 13.75
C PRO A 282 4.11 35.85 12.55
N SER A 283 4.02 37.18 12.67
CA SER A 283 4.22 38.11 11.54
C SER A 283 5.64 38.14 10.94
N PHE A 284 6.58 37.35 11.47
CA PHE A 284 7.96 37.21 10.99
C PHE A 284 8.24 35.88 10.25
N VAL A 285 7.24 35.00 10.16
CA VAL A 285 7.22 33.81 9.28
C VAL A 285 6.03 33.83 8.30
N LYS A 286 5.08 34.78 8.46
CA LYS A 286 3.81 34.78 7.73
C LYS A 286 3.94 34.68 6.20
N GLU A 287 4.91 35.35 5.58
CA GLU A 287 5.04 35.37 4.10
C GLU A 287 5.47 34.01 3.51
N GLU A 288 6.41 33.32 4.16
CA GLU A 288 6.83 31.96 3.76
C GLU A 288 5.78 30.90 4.13
N VAL A 289 5.06 31.06 5.25
CA VAL A 289 3.94 30.18 5.63
C VAL A 289 2.78 30.31 4.63
N GLU A 290 2.39 31.53 4.23
CA GLU A 290 1.36 31.73 3.20
C GLU A 290 1.80 31.20 1.81
N ALA A 291 3.10 31.22 1.50
CA ALA A 291 3.64 30.63 0.27
C ALA A 291 3.65 29.09 0.30
N GLU A 292 4.09 28.48 1.40
CA GLU A 292 4.12 27.02 1.58
C GLU A 292 2.70 26.43 1.52
N LEU A 293 1.74 27.05 2.23
CA LEU A 293 0.32 26.66 2.18
C LEU A 293 -0.28 26.82 0.78
N SER A 294 0.18 27.79 -0.02
CA SER A 294 -0.28 27.96 -1.40
C SER A 294 0.17 26.81 -2.30
N LEU A 295 1.37 26.26 -2.09
CA LEU A 295 1.85 25.07 -2.81
C LEU A 295 1.09 23.81 -2.37
N ILE A 296 0.90 23.65 -1.06
CA ILE A 296 0.11 22.55 -0.47
C ILE A 296 -1.34 22.57 -0.97
N GLN A 297 -1.98 23.74 -1.15
CA GLN A 297 -3.34 23.82 -1.69
C GLN A 297 -3.41 23.64 -3.22
N ALA A 298 -2.33 23.91 -3.96
CA ALA A 298 -2.30 23.83 -5.42
C ALA A 298 -2.13 22.39 -5.93
N HIS A 299 -1.44 21.53 -5.18
CA HIS A 299 -1.18 20.12 -5.52
C HIS A 299 -0.44 19.88 -6.85
N GLU A 300 0.19 20.90 -7.46
CA GLU A 300 0.81 20.88 -8.81
C GLU A 300 2.13 20.08 -8.93
N GLY A 301 2.30 19.00 -8.16
CA GLY A 301 3.46 18.10 -8.22
C GLY A 301 4.72 18.68 -7.57
N PHE A 302 5.89 18.42 -8.17
CA PHE A 302 7.18 18.87 -7.65
C PHE A 302 7.38 20.39 -7.75
N ALA A 303 7.64 21.03 -6.61
CA ALA A 303 8.08 22.42 -6.55
C ALA A 303 9.01 22.68 -5.36
N ARG A 304 9.73 23.81 -5.36
CA ARG A 304 10.68 24.17 -4.31
C ARG A 304 9.97 24.73 -3.07
N SER A 305 10.15 24.10 -1.92
CA SER A 305 9.65 24.62 -0.64
C SER A 305 10.31 25.96 -0.29
N PRO A 306 9.53 27.02 0.04
CA PRO A 306 10.08 28.29 0.52
C PRO A 306 10.78 28.16 1.89
N ILE A 307 10.36 27.23 2.76
CA ILE A 307 10.94 27.06 4.10
C ILE A 307 12.17 26.12 4.07
N PHE A 308 12.12 25.03 3.30
CA PHE A 308 13.16 23.99 3.31
C PHE A 308 14.13 24.02 2.12
N LEU A 309 13.80 24.74 1.04
CA LEU A 309 14.68 25.06 -0.08
C LEU A 309 15.17 23.85 -0.92
N TYR A 310 14.55 22.68 -0.79
CA TYR A 310 14.63 21.56 -1.74
C TYR A 310 13.29 21.40 -2.51
N GLU A 311 13.23 20.52 -3.50
CA GLU A 311 11.98 20.18 -4.21
C GLU A 311 11.15 19.15 -3.42
N GLU A 312 9.84 19.37 -3.34
CA GLU A 312 8.86 18.52 -2.63
C GLU A 312 7.67 18.21 -3.55
N ASP A 313 7.09 17.01 -3.47
CA ASP A 313 5.94 16.59 -4.30
C ASP A 313 4.60 16.99 -3.64
N TYR A 314 4.11 18.18 -3.96
CA TYR A 314 2.86 18.71 -3.38
C TYR A 314 1.60 17.95 -3.82
N SER A 315 1.68 17.09 -4.85
CA SER A 315 0.57 16.19 -5.22
C SER A 315 0.34 15.07 -4.18
N GLN A 316 1.29 14.84 -3.27
CA GLN A 316 1.12 13.94 -2.14
C GLN A 316 0.17 14.49 -1.06
N TYR A 317 -0.17 15.78 -1.10
CA TYR A 317 -1.03 16.44 -0.10
C TYR A 317 -2.52 16.44 -0.48
N VAL A 318 -2.90 15.81 -1.61
CA VAL A 318 -4.30 15.55 -1.98
C VAL A 318 -4.89 14.51 -1.01
N PRO A 319 -5.93 14.83 -0.22
CA PRO A 319 -6.59 13.84 0.65
C PRO A 319 -7.35 12.81 -0.20
N ARG A 320 -7.23 11.53 0.14
CA ARG A 320 -7.86 10.38 -0.54
C ARG A 320 -8.30 9.34 0.49
N GLY A 321 -9.06 8.33 0.10
CA GLY A 321 -9.54 7.30 1.03
C GLY A 321 -10.49 7.83 2.09
N HIS A 322 -10.49 7.21 3.28
CA HIS A 322 -11.33 7.63 4.41
C HIS A 322 -11.11 9.08 4.82
N TYR A 323 -9.95 9.66 4.52
CA TYR A 323 -9.65 11.06 4.81
C TYR A 323 -10.53 12.07 4.05
N THR A 324 -11.26 11.65 3.02
CA THR A 324 -12.24 12.48 2.32
C THR A 324 -13.58 12.61 3.06
N SER A 325 -13.83 11.77 4.08
CA SER A 325 -15.16 11.63 4.71
C SER A 325 -15.55 12.79 5.63
N SER A 326 -14.58 13.51 6.21
CA SER A 326 -14.81 14.64 7.12
C SER A 326 -13.82 15.79 6.98
N GLU A 327 -14.21 16.98 7.44
CA GLU A 327 -13.35 18.18 7.41
C GLU A 327 -12.18 18.06 8.41
N LYS A 328 -12.36 17.33 9.53
CA LYS A 328 -11.27 16.94 10.43
C LYS A 328 -10.27 16.02 9.73
N LEU A 329 -10.72 14.94 9.09
CA LEU A 329 -9.78 14.00 8.47
C LEU A 329 -9.04 14.60 7.26
N ILE A 330 -9.67 15.50 6.48
CA ILE A 330 -9.00 16.29 5.41
C ILE A 330 -7.85 17.14 5.98
N ASN A 331 -8.08 17.80 7.12
CA ASN A 331 -7.11 18.67 7.76
C ASN A 331 -5.99 17.88 8.43
N TYR A 332 -6.34 16.80 9.15
CA TYR A 332 -5.41 15.84 9.73
C TYR A 332 -4.49 15.24 8.68
N PHE A 333 -5.06 14.84 7.54
CA PHE A 333 -4.31 14.30 6.41
C PHE A 333 -3.18 15.24 5.97
N ARG A 334 -3.52 16.49 5.71
CA ARG A 334 -2.57 17.50 5.22
C ARG A 334 -1.47 17.79 6.26
N ALA A 335 -1.82 17.86 7.54
CA ALA A 335 -0.87 18.10 8.63
C ALA A 335 0.08 16.92 8.88
N MET A 336 -0.43 15.69 8.97
CA MET A 336 0.44 14.52 9.15
C MET A 336 1.30 14.23 7.92
N MET A 337 0.80 14.47 6.70
CA MET A 337 1.64 14.42 5.50
C MET A 337 2.76 15.46 5.53
N TRP A 338 2.51 16.68 6.05
CA TRP A 338 3.57 17.66 6.30
C TRP A 338 4.63 17.14 7.29
N HIS A 339 4.21 16.53 8.41
CA HIS A 339 5.14 15.98 9.41
C HIS A 339 5.89 14.72 8.99
N GLY A 340 5.32 13.92 8.08
CA GLY A 340 5.94 12.73 7.51
C GLY A 340 6.81 13.01 6.27
N ARG A 341 6.49 14.02 5.47
CA ARG A 341 7.20 14.28 4.19
C ARG A 341 8.32 15.31 4.29
N ILE A 342 8.22 16.29 5.18
CA ILE A 342 9.29 17.27 5.39
C ILE A 342 10.42 16.63 6.20
N SER A 343 11.63 16.65 5.64
CA SER A 343 12.87 16.22 6.29
C SER A 343 13.77 17.42 6.57
N MET A 344 14.45 17.39 7.72
CA MET A 344 15.50 18.35 8.06
C MET A 344 16.85 17.65 7.83
N LEU A 345 17.43 17.87 6.65
CA LEU A 345 18.55 17.10 6.13
C LEU A 345 19.82 17.29 6.95
N LEU A 346 20.52 16.17 7.20
CA LEU A 346 21.83 16.14 7.87
C LEU A 346 22.96 16.57 6.92
N ARG A 347 22.73 16.45 5.61
CA ARG A 347 23.72 16.68 4.54
C ARG A 347 23.23 17.72 3.52
N SER A 348 24.15 18.19 2.67
CA SER A 348 23.97 19.37 1.82
C SER A 348 23.57 19.07 0.38
N ASP A 349 23.59 17.79 -0.01
CA ASP A 349 23.62 17.32 -1.40
C ASP A 349 22.36 17.66 -2.19
N LEU A 350 21.19 17.64 -1.54
CA LEU A 350 19.90 18.02 -2.12
C LEU A 350 19.61 19.54 -2.02
N LEU A 351 20.43 20.29 -1.26
CA LEU A 351 20.20 21.69 -0.93
C LEU A 351 20.89 22.64 -1.92
N THR A 352 20.29 22.80 -3.11
CA THR A 352 20.87 23.63 -4.17
C THR A 352 21.17 25.06 -3.72
N ALA A 353 22.38 25.55 -4.04
CA ALA A 353 22.68 26.97 -4.02
C ALA A 353 21.82 27.71 -5.07
N GLU A 354 21.47 28.96 -4.80
CA GLU A 354 20.74 29.76 -5.79
C GLU A 354 21.68 30.24 -6.90
N GLU A 355 21.33 29.97 -8.16
CA GLU A 355 21.86 30.75 -9.28
C GLU A 355 21.21 32.15 -9.28
N GLN A 356 21.65 33.01 -8.36
CA GLN A 356 21.32 34.44 -8.37
C GLN A 356 21.97 35.12 -9.58
N THR A 357 21.36 34.94 -10.74
CA THR A 357 21.71 35.57 -12.03
C THR A 357 21.30 37.03 -12.06
N VAL A 358 21.77 37.81 -11.08
CA VAL A 358 21.62 39.26 -11.03
C VAL A 358 22.54 39.89 -12.07
N GLU A 359 22.08 39.95 -13.32
CA GLU A 359 22.67 40.78 -14.37
C GLU A 359 22.56 42.28 -14.01
N GLY A 360 23.49 42.77 -13.17
CA GLY A 360 23.87 44.18 -13.17
C GLY A 360 23.90 44.91 -11.83
N SER A 361 24.93 44.67 -11.02
CA SER A 361 25.82 45.79 -10.64
C SER A 361 27.18 45.31 -10.10
N ALA A 362 28.21 45.37 -10.96
CA ALA A 362 29.59 45.26 -10.50
C ALA A 362 30.04 46.60 -9.88
N THR A 363 29.96 46.71 -8.55
CA THR A 363 30.66 47.75 -7.78
C THR A 363 31.79 47.11 -6.99
N GLU A 364 33.03 47.49 -7.32
CA GLU A 364 34.27 46.90 -6.81
C GLU A 364 34.60 47.31 -5.36
N ASP A 365 33.76 46.97 -4.37
CA ASP A 365 34.17 46.95 -2.95
C ASP A 365 33.18 46.15 -2.07
N SER A 366 33.32 44.83 -2.02
CA SER A 366 32.79 43.98 -0.95
C SER A 366 33.66 42.74 -0.76
N THR A 367 33.74 42.26 0.49
CA THR A 367 34.61 41.14 0.90
C THR A 367 34.00 39.78 0.57
N ALA A 368 34.82 38.87 0.03
CA ALA A 368 34.65 37.41 0.02
C ALA A 368 33.20 36.89 0.04
N GLY A 369 32.60 36.70 -1.15
CA GLY A 369 31.35 35.95 -1.25
C GLY A 369 31.54 34.48 -0.90
N GLU A 370 30.61 33.93 -0.12
CA GLU A 370 30.49 32.50 0.19
C GLU A 370 30.33 31.69 -1.11
N SER A 371 30.97 30.53 -1.22
CA SER A 371 30.82 29.64 -2.38
C SER A 371 29.50 28.87 -2.32
N ALA A 372 29.06 28.33 -3.47
CA ALA A 372 27.84 27.53 -3.56
C ALA A 372 27.83 26.35 -2.57
N LEU A 373 28.97 25.67 -2.36
CA LEU A 373 29.09 24.56 -1.42
C LEU A 373 29.01 25.03 0.04
N GLU A 374 29.66 26.14 0.39
CA GLU A 374 29.56 26.73 1.74
C GLU A 374 28.12 27.17 2.04
N MET A 375 27.39 27.68 1.05
CA MET A 375 25.97 28.02 1.16
C MET A 375 25.09 26.77 1.39
N SER A 376 25.33 25.68 0.67
CA SER A 376 24.60 24.41 0.84
C SER A 376 24.87 23.75 2.19
N GLU A 377 26.12 23.74 2.65
CA GLU A 377 26.49 23.27 4.01
C GLU A 377 25.90 24.17 5.11
N LYS A 378 25.83 25.50 4.91
CA LYS A 378 25.14 26.42 5.82
C LYS A 378 23.64 26.10 5.93
N LYS A 379 22.98 25.78 4.81
CA LYS A 379 21.58 25.30 4.80
C LYS A 379 21.42 23.96 5.54
N ALA A 380 22.30 22.98 5.32
CA ALA A 380 22.28 21.70 6.04
C ALA A 380 22.49 21.88 7.55
N LYS A 381 23.42 22.75 7.95
CA LYS A 381 23.64 23.13 9.35
C LYS A 381 22.37 23.74 9.98
N ILE A 382 21.67 24.63 9.28
CA ILE A 382 20.39 25.21 9.73
C ILE A 382 19.32 24.12 9.91
N GLN A 383 19.20 23.16 9.00
CA GLN A 383 18.26 22.03 9.13
C GLN A 383 18.63 21.07 10.27
N THR A 384 19.91 20.75 10.43
CA THR A 384 20.38 19.93 11.56
C THR A 384 20.10 20.64 12.91
N ILE A 385 20.26 21.96 13.00
CA ILE A 385 19.95 22.72 14.23
C ILE A 385 18.44 22.80 14.51
N GLN A 386 17.58 22.91 13.48
CA GLN A 386 16.12 22.86 13.64
C GLN A 386 15.68 21.58 14.37
N ALA A 387 16.14 20.43 13.88
CA ALA A 387 15.87 19.11 14.45
C ALA A 387 16.42 18.95 15.88
N LEU A 388 17.64 19.45 16.14
CA LEU A 388 18.25 19.44 17.47
C LEU A 388 17.48 20.32 18.48
N LEU A 389 16.90 21.44 18.06
CA LEU A 389 16.04 22.27 18.92
C LEU A 389 14.73 21.55 19.26
N ILE A 390 14.02 21.00 18.26
CA ILE A 390 12.79 20.22 18.48
C ILE A 390 13.06 19.05 19.45
N SER A 391 14.17 18.34 19.24
CA SER A 391 14.54 17.18 20.04
C SER A 391 15.01 17.55 21.45
N ASP A 392 15.50 18.78 21.68
CA ASP A 392 15.81 19.26 23.03
C ASP A 392 14.52 19.48 23.84
N HIS A 393 13.50 20.11 23.24
CA HIS A 393 12.19 20.30 23.90
C HIS A 393 11.45 18.97 24.11
N PHE A 394 11.43 18.09 23.10
CA PHE A 394 10.86 16.75 23.18
C PHE A 394 11.41 15.95 24.37
N ASP A 395 12.73 15.92 24.54
CA ASP A 395 13.36 15.12 25.58
C ASP A 395 13.23 15.75 26.99
N ARG A 396 13.13 17.08 27.06
CA ARG A 396 13.09 17.83 28.33
C ARG A 396 11.69 18.04 28.89
N ASP A 397 10.64 18.06 28.06
CA ASP A 397 9.25 18.07 28.51
C ASP A 397 8.59 16.70 28.33
N GLU A 398 8.39 16.01 29.46
CA GLU A 398 7.67 14.74 29.56
C GLU A 398 6.27 14.81 28.90
N ASN A 399 5.59 15.97 28.93
CA ASN A 399 4.27 16.14 28.33
C ASN A 399 4.32 16.21 26.79
N LEU A 400 5.37 16.82 26.22
CA LEU A 400 5.58 16.84 24.76
C LEU A 400 5.86 15.42 24.26
N ARG A 401 6.79 14.72 24.92
CA ARG A 401 7.10 13.32 24.62
C ARG A 401 5.87 12.42 24.73
N THR A 402 5.14 12.43 25.85
CA THR A 402 3.94 11.58 26.01
C THR A 402 2.84 11.89 24.98
N ARG A 403 2.67 13.14 24.54
CA ARG A 403 1.73 13.47 23.45
C ARG A 403 2.19 12.93 22.09
N TRP A 404 3.49 13.03 21.79
CA TRP A 404 4.09 12.50 20.57
C TRP A 404 4.04 10.97 20.55
N ASP A 405 4.49 10.32 21.63
CA ASP A 405 4.45 8.86 21.83
C ASP A 405 3.04 8.30 21.64
N ARG A 406 2.01 8.99 22.15
CA ARG A 406 0.61 8.57 22.02
C ARG A 406 0.14 8.46 20.56
N ILE A 407 0.62 9.32 19.67
CA ILE A 407 0.31 9.25 18.24
C ILE A 407 1.26 8.23 17.58
N TYR A 408 2.55 8.29 17.90
CA TYR A 408 3.59 7.53 17.22
C TYR A 408 3.54 6.03 17.51
N ASP A 409 3.32 5.60 18.76
CA ASP A 409 3.35 4.18 19.13
C ASP A 409 2.15 3.40 18.61
N VAL A 410 0.96 4.01 18.59
CA VAL A 410 -0.26 3.39 18.06
C VAL A 410 -0.15 3.26 16.54
N THR A 411 0.29 4.31 15.85
CA THR A 411 0.51 4.26 14.39
C THR A 411 1.68 3.34 14.01
N ALA A 412 2.67 3.16 14.89
CA ALA A 412 3.70 2.13 14.74
C ALA A 412 3.20 0.70 15.01
N PHE A 413 2.16 0.52 15.82
CA PHE A 413 1.50 -0.78 15.98
C PHE A 413 0.66 -1.17 14.75
N TYR A 414 0.02 -0.20 14.09
CA TYR A 414 -0.63 -0.43 12.79
C TYR A 414 0.38 -0.73 11.67
N VAL A 415 1.35 0.16 11.43
CA VAL A 415 2.13 0.20 10.16
C VAL A 415 3.64 -0.05 10.35
N GLY A 416 4.15 0.04 11.58
CA GLY A 416 5.58 -0.05 11.89
C GLY A 416 6.26 1.30 12.09
N PHE A 417 7.57 1.26 12.35
CA PHE A 417 8.40 2.42 12.65
C PHE A 417 8.95 3.08 11.37
N SER A 418 9.42 4.32 11.48
CA SER A 418 10.11 5.02 10.37
C SER A 418 11.58 4.62 10.31
N ASP A 419 12.15 4.51 9.11
CA ASP A 419 13.58 4.32 8.87
C ASP A 419 14.35 5.63 8.64
N ASP A 420 13.67 6.78 8.74
CA ASP A 420 14.29 8.09 8.93
C ASP A 420 14.61 8.36 10.42
N LEU A 421 15.49 9.33 10.70
CA LEU A 421 15.83 9.71 12.07
C LEU A 421 14.70 10.54 12.70
N GLY A 422 14.37 10.29 13.97
CA GLY A 422 13.32 11.00 14.70
C GLY A 422 13.83 11.78 15.92
N PRO A 423 12.88 12.22 16.78
CA PRO A 423 13.21 12.93 18.02
C PRO A 423 14.07 12.12 19.00
N TYR A 424 13.95 10.78 19.01
CA TYR A 424 14.71 9.91 19.90
C TYR A 424 16.20 9.82 19.52
N GLU A 425 16.53 9.80 18.23
CA GLU A 425 17.90 9.66 17.71
C GLU A 425 18.65 10.97 17.96
N TYR A 426 17.99 12.10 17.69
CA TYR A 426 18.51 13.43 17.95
C TYR A 426 18.61 13.73 19.45
N ALA A 427 17.64 13.32 20.27
CA ALA A 427 17.76 13.38 21.74
C ALA A 427 18.92 12.51 22.26
N THR A 428 19.12 11.33 21.68
CA THR A 428 20.24 10.43 22.04
C THR A 428 21.58 11.07 21.68
N ALA A 429 21.71 11.72 20.52
CA ALA A 429 22.89 12.51 20.16
C ALA A 429 23.14 13.70 21.11
N LEU A 430 22.10 14.44 21.50
CA LEU A 430 22.19 15.51 22.49
C LEU A 430 22.69 14.99 23.86
N ASN A 431 22.16 13.84 24.32
CA ASN A 431 22.58 13.20 25.56
C ASN A 431 24.03 12.68 25.49
N ALA A 432 24.45 12.11 24.35
CA ALA A 432 25.83 11.68 24.16
C ALA A 432 26.86 12.82 24.21
N VAL A 433 26.50 14.02 23.77
CA VAL A 433 27.40 15.20 23.73
C VAL A 433 27.33 16.08 24.98
N PHE A 434 26.14 16.26 25.57
CA PHE A 434 25.93 17.19 26.70
C PHE A 434 25.56 16.51 28.03
N GLY A 435 25.08 15.25 27.99
CA GLY A 435 24.59 14.50 29.16
C GLY A 435 23.13 14.76 29.52
N ASP A 436 22.57 13.80 30.27
CA ASP A 436 21.13 13.70 30.61
C ASP A 436 20.55 14.92 31.37
N ASP A 437 21.35 15.62 32.18
CA ASP A 437 20.93 16.80 32.98
C ASP A 437 21.41 18.12 32.33
N ARG A 438 21.13 18.27 31.02
CA ARG A 438 21.56 19.43 30.23
C ARG A 438 20.65 20.65 30.43
N GLY A 439 21.17 21.67 31.08
CA GLY A 439 20.44 22.93 31.29
C GLY A 439 20.28 23.79 30.02
N ARG A 440 21.22 23.71 29.08
CA ARG A 440 21.20 24.41 27.78
C ARG A 440 22.14 23.72 26.78
N VAL A 441 21.71 23.57 25.53
CA VAL A 441 22.52 23.08 24.40
C VAL A 441 23.38 24.19 23.77
N SER A 442 24.43 23.82 23.03
CA SER A 442 25.29 24.75 22.29
C SER A 442 25.51 24.30 20.85
N PHE A 443 25.42 25.23 19.90
CA PHE A 443 25.62 24.98 18.46
C PHE A 443 26.86 25.70 17.91
N ASP A 444 27.86 25.92 18.78
CA ASP A 444 29.22 26.25 18.35
C ASP A 444 29.81 25.12 17.49
N ASN A 445 30.88 25.41 16.75
CA ASN A 445 31.41 24.46 15.75
C ASN A 445 32.07 23.20 16.36
N GLU A 446 32.47 23.19 17.63
CA GLU A 446 33.01 21.99 18.29
C GLU A 446 31.84 21.08 18.69
N SER A 447 30.85 21.64 19.40
CA SER A 447 29.62 20.95 19.82
C SER A 447 28.82 20.42 18.62
N PHE A 448 28.63 21.24 17.57
CA PHE A 448 27.91 20.84 16.36
C PHE A 448 28.62 19.71 15.59
N THR A 449 29.96 19.72 15.54
CA THR A 449 30.72 18.64 14.91
C THR A 449 30.56 17.33 15.68
N ALA A 450 30.55 17.38 17.02
CA ALA A 450 30.30 16.20 17.85
C ALA A 450 28.89 15.63 17.60
N LEU A 451 27.86 16.49 17.57
CA LEU A 451 26.47 16.07 17.30
C LEU A 451 26.31 15.42 15.91
N LYS A 452 26.90 15.99 14.85
CA LYS A 452 26.87 15.38 13.51
C LYS A 452 27.65 14.04 13.47
N VAL A 453 28.71 13.88 14.26
CA VAL A 453 29.44 12.60 14.40
C VAL A 453 28.64 11.53 15.15
N GLU A 454 27.76 11.90 16.08
CA GLU A 454 26.82 10.96 16.71
C GLU A 454 25.69 10.57 15.74
N LEU A 455 25.08 11.55 15.05
CA LEU A 455 23.98 11.33 14.10
C LEU A 455 24.39 10.50 12.88
N GLU A 456 25.62 10.63 12.39
CA GLU A 456 26.12 9.83 11.26
C GLU A 456 26.35 8.34 11.60
N LYS A 457 26.25 7.92 12.88
CA LYS A 457 26.36 6.50 13.27
C LYS A 457 25.12 5.68 12.96
N TYR A 458 23.95 6.32 12.92
CA TYR A 458 22.70 5.68 12.54
C TYR A 458 22.74 5.30 11.06
N GLU A 459 21.92 4.31 10.67
CA GLU A 459 21.79 3.94 9.26
C GLU A 459 21.13 5.09 8.46
N SER A 460 21.21 5.00 7.14
CA SER A 460 20.43 5.84 6.22
C SER A 460 19.09 5.13 5.94
N PRO A 461 18.01 5.85 5.59
CA PRO A 461 16.74 5.20 5.27
C PRO A 461 16.92 4.16 4.17
N LYS A 462 16.21 3.03 4.28
CA LYS A 462 16.17 1.96 3.28
C LYS A 462 15.26 2.34 2.11
N ILE A 463 14.25 3.19 2.33
CA ILE A 463 13.26 3.60 1.32
C ILE A 463 13.39 5.09 0.99
N TYR A 464 13.42 5.42 -0.30
CA TYR A 464 13.46 6.82 -0.76
C TYR A 464 12.06 7.46 -0.66
N GLY A 465 11.84 8.22 0.42
CA GLY A 465 10.57 8.91 0.68
C GLY A 465 10.16 9.96 -0.35
N GLY A 466 10.98 10.29 -1.35
CA GLY A 466 10.68 11.32 -2.36
C GLY A 466 10.97 12.74 -1.89
N THR A 467 12.00 12.94 -1.06
CA THR A 467 12.48 14.27 -0.63
C THR A 467 13.59 14.74 -1.59
N GLY A 468 13.40 15.89 -2.24
CA GLY A 468 14.34 16.42 -3.22
C GLY A 468 14.27 15.71 -4.59
N ASN A 469 15.28 15.96 -5.43
CA ASN A 469 15.46 15.27 -6.71
C ASN A 469 16.38 14.05 -6.52
N MET A 470 16.04 12.92 -7.13
CA MET A 470 16.93 11.75 -7.16
C MET A 470 18.28 12.09 -7.83
N ILE A 471 19.38 11.54 -7.30
CA ILE A 471 20.73 11.77 -7.81
C ILE A 471 21.00 10.79 -8.97
N LEU A 472 20.70 11.24 -10.20
CA LEU A 472 20.64 10.39 -11.40
C LEU A 472 22.01 10.16 -12.07
N THR A 473 22.91 9.38 -11.44
CA THR A 473 24.27 9.15 -11.98
C THR A 473 24.83 7.71 -11.99
N GLY A 474 24.08 6.66 -11.63
CA GLY A 474 24.46 5.27 -11.94
C GLY A 474 24.16 4.23 -10.85
N SER A 475 24.74 3.04 -10.96
CA SER A 475 24.44 1.89 -10.05
C SER A 475 24.95 2.03 -8.62
N GLU A 476 25.67 3.10 -8.29
CA GLU A 476 26.06 3.44 -6.91
C GLU A 476 25.11 4.50 -6.31
N THR A 477 24.23 5.11 -7.11
CA THR A 477 23.52 6.35 -6.72
C THR A 477 22.15 6.17 -6.06
N GLU A 478 21.62 4.95 -6.00
CA GLU A 478 20.48 4.63 -5.11
C GLU A 478 20.92 4.83 -3.65
N ASN A 479 22.03 4.21 -3.25
CA ASN A 479 22.63 4.41 -1.93
C ASN A 479 23.04 5.87 -1.69
N GLU A 480 23.69 6.54 -2.64
CA GLU A 480 24.04 7.98 -2.48
C GLU A 480 22.80 8.88 -2.32
N THR A 481 21.67 8.54 -2.96
CA THR A 481 20.41 9.29 -2.82
C THR A 481 19.80 9.06 -1.44
N LEU A 482 19.78 7.82 -0.93
CA LEU A 482 19.31 7.50 0.42
C LEU A 482 20.16 8.19 1.50
N ASP A 483 21.49 8.14 1.35
CA ASP A 483 22.47 8.85 2.19
C ASP A 483 22.29 10.38 2.14
N ALA A 484 21.87 10.93 1.00
CA ALA A 484 21.57 12.35 0.83
C ALA A 484 20.22 12.78 1.43
N THR A 485 19.23 11.87 1.52
CA THR A 485 17.95 12.12 2.21
C THR A 485 18.03 11.99 3.73
N LYS A 486 19.09 11.39 4.28
CA LYS A 486 19.30 11.20 5.73
C LYS A 486 19.12 12.51 6.49
N GLY A 487 18.14 12.53 7.40
CA GLY A 487 17.73 13.72 8.13
C GLY A 487 16.64 13.39 9.14
N PHE A 488 16.17 14.42 9.84
CA PHE A 488 15.11 14.32 10.84
C PHE A 488 13.72 14.43 10.21
N ARG A 489 12.77 13.59 10.65
CA ARG A 489 11.33 13.76 10.41
C ARG A 489 10.59 13.78 11.74
N PHE A 490 9.55 14.61 11.85
CA PHE A 490 8.76 14.71 13.08
C PHE A 490 7.79 13.53 13.27
N MET A 491 7.16 13.08 12.18
CA MET A 491 6.30 11.88 12.14
C MET A 491 6.59 11.07 10.87
N GLY A 492 7.86 10.70 10.65
CA GLY A 492 8.36 10.13 9.39
C GLY A 492 7.52 8.98 8.82
N GLN A 493 7.44 8.87 7.48
CA GLN A 493 6.73 7.77 6.82
C GLN A 493 7.37 6.43 7.21
N ARG A 494 6.58 5.35 7.23
CA ARG A 494 6.97 4.07 7.85
C ARG A 494 7.67 3.14 6.87
N TYR A 495 8.62 2.36 7.39
CA TYR A 495 9.25 1.30 6.63
C TYR A 495 8.27 0.14 6.41
N VAL A 496 7.83 -0.05 5.17
CA VAL A 496 7.02 -1.21 4.77
C VAL A 496 7.80 -2.13 3.82
N PRO A 497 7.87 -3.45 4.10
CA PRO A 497 8.79 -4.38 3.44
C PRO A 497 8.56 -4.52 1.93
N ASP A 498 7.32 -4.39 1.48
CA ASP A 498 6.93 -4.51 0.09
C ASP A 498 7.29 -3.26 -0.73
N SER A 499 7.29 -2.06 -0.14
CA SER A 499 7.88 -0.86 -0.77
C SER A 499 9.40 -0.99 -0.91
N TYR A 500 10.07 -1.61 0.07
CA TYR A 500 11.49 -1.94 -0.04
C TYR A 500 11.76 -2.97 -1.16
N ILE A 501 10.95 -4.03 -1.25
CA ILE A 501 10.97 -5.00 -2.36
C ILE A 501 10.77 -4.30 -3.71
N LEU A 502 9.75 -3.44 -3.84
CA LEU A 502 9.46 -2.71 -5.08
C LEU A 502 10.56 -1.69 -5.43
N GLN A 503 11.24 -1.07 -4.46
CA GLN A 503 12.41 -0.25 -4.76
C GLN A 503 13.57 -1.12 -5.27
N VAL A 504 13.93 -2.17 -4.53
CA VAL A 504 15.10 -3.01 -4.82
C VAL A 504 14.93 -3.85 -6.08
N LEU A 505 13.74 -4.38 -6.39
CA LEU A 505 13.50 -5.18 -7.60
C LEU A 505 12.92 -4.37 -8.76
N HIS A 506 12.28 -3.23 -8.48
CA HIS A 506 11.35 -2.50 -9.36
C HIS A 506 10.01 -3.26 -9.53
N PRO A 507 8.93 -2.62 -10.03
CA PRO A 507 7.68 -3.31 -10.40
C PRO A 507 7.88 -4.46 -11.39
N PRO A 508 6.94 -5.42 -11.52
CA PRO A 508 5.54 -5.46 -11.03
C PRO A 508 5.38 -5.97 -9.59
N ALA A 509 4.15 -5.91 -9.07
CA ALA A 509 3.77 -6.43 -7.74
C ALA A 509 4.05 -7.93 -7.54
N LEU A 510 4.14 -8.73 -8.63
CA LEU A 510 4.53 -10.13 -8.59
C LEU A 510 5.85 -10.39 -7.84
N ASN A 511 6.78 -9.42 -7.84
CA ASN A 511 8.05 -9.52 -7.11
C ASN A 511 7.85 -9.72 -5.59
N ILE A 512 6.81 -9.13 -5.02
CA ILE A 512 6.43 -9.29 -3.61
C ILE A 512 5.92 -10.71 -3.37
N MET A 513 4.99 -11.19 -4.21
CA MET A 513 4.38 -12.52 -4.06
C MET A 513 5.39 -13.66 -4.26
N CYS A 514 6.37 -13.46 -5.13
CA CYS A 514 7.49 -14.38 -5.31
C CYS A 514 8.34 -14.50 -4.02
N LEU A 515 8.73 -13.37 -3.41
CA LEU A 515 9.47 -13.36 -2.13
C LEU A 515 8.63 -13.81 -0.92
N LEU A 516 7.30 -13.72 -0.99
CA LEU A 516 6.39 -14.35 -0.03
C LEU A 516 6.27 -15.87 -0.22
N GLY A 517 6.95 -16.46 -1.22
CA GLY A 517 7.06 -17.90 -1.44
C GLY A 517 6.19 -18.46 -2.57
N SER A 518 5.62 -17.63 -3.44
CA SER A 518 4.86 -18.10 -4.59
C SER A 518 5.77 -18.49 -5.75
N GLU A 519 6.01 -19.79 -5.92
CA GLU A 519 6.71 -20.35 -7.10
C GLU A 519 6.01 -19.90 -8.40
N ARG A 520 4.67 -19.87 -8.40
CA ARG A 520 3.85 -19.44 -9.56
C ARG A 520 4.03 -17.95 -9.92
N ALA A 521 4.25 -17.06 -8.95
CA ALA A 521 4.64 -15.68 -9.25
C ALA A 521 6.02 -15.60 -9.93
N GLY A 522 6.94 -16.48 -9.53
CA GLY A 522 8.24 -16.68 -10.19
C GLY A 522 8.11 -17.12 -11.65
N GLU A 523 7.22 -18.07 -11.94
CA GLU A 523 6.91 -18.49 -13.32
C GLU A 523 6.41 -17.31 -14.19
N HIS A 524 5.49 -16.49 -13.67
CA HIS A 524 5.00 -15.32 -14.38
C HIS A 524 6.08 -14.25 -14.61
N LEU A 525 6.98 -14.03 -13.64
CA LEU A 525 8.13 -13.13 -13.80
C LEU A 525 9.13 -13.59 -14.87
N ILE A 526 9.30 -14.91 -15.06
CA ILE A 526 10.07 -15.49 -16.19
C ILE A 526 9.33 -15.26 -17.50
N ASN A 527 8.03 -15.57 -17.56
CA ASN A 527 7.21 -15.42 -18.77
C ASN A 527 7.19 -13.96 -19.28
N LEU A 528 7.13 -12.99 -18.37
CA LEU A 528 7.23 -11.55 -18.65
C LEU A 528 8.67 -11.08 -18.97
N ASN A 529 9.67 -11.97 -18.93
CA ASN A 529 11.10 -11.71 -19.16
C ASN A 529 11.74 -10.72 -18.17
N ILE A 530 11.20 -10.61 -16.95
CA ILE A 530 11.61 -9.63 -15.93
C ILE A 530 12.75 -10.16 -15.07
N SER A 531 12.64 -11.42 -14.64
CA SER A 531 13.60 -12.06 -13.73
C SER A 531 14.93 -12.46 -14.36
N GLU A 532 15.09 -12.32 -15.69
CA GLU A 532 16.20 -12.92 -16.44
C GLU A 532 17.56 -12.20 -16.31
N SER A 533 17.60 -10.94 -15.90
CA SER A 533 18.88 -10.22 -15.78
C SER A 533 19.70 -10.67 -14.56
N GLU A 534 21.02 -10.83 -14.71
CA GLU A 534 21.89 -11.19 -13.58
C GLU A 534 21.82 -10.17 -12.44
N SER A 535 21.63 -8.89 -12.77
CA SER A 535 21.37 -7.80 -11.82
C SER A 535 20.07 -8.00 -11.04
N TYR A 536 19.00 -8.50 -11.66
CA TYR A 536 17.79 -8.90 -10.95
C TYR A 536 18.10 -10.11 -10.04
N LYS A 537 18.72 -11.17 -10.58
CA LYS A 537 18.98 -12.42 -9.83
C LYS A 537 19.85 -12.20 -8.59
N VAL A 538 20.82 -11.26 -8.65
CA VAL A 538 21.62 -10.84 -7.48
C VAL A 538 20.80 -10.07 -6.45
N ARG A 539 19.97 -9.09 -6.87
CA ARG A 539 19.10 -8.32 -5.95
C ARG A 539 18.05 -9.21 -5.29
N TYR A 540 17.42 -10.10 -6.07
CA TYR A 540 16.42 -11.06 -5.61
C TYR A 540 17.00 -12.00 -4.53
N ARG A 541 18.14 -12.65 -4.81
CA ARG A 541 18.83 -13.50 -3.83
C ARG A 541 19.20 -12.77 -2.54
N SER A 542 19.47 -11.45 -2.60
CA SER A 542 19.73 -10.66 -1.39
C SER A 542 18.49 -10.56 -0.50
N LEU A 543 17.34 -10.22 -1.08
CA LEU A 543 16.06 -10.14 -0.37
C LEU A 543 15.58 -11.52 0.09
N GLU A 544 15.74 -12.56 -0.73
CA GLU A 544 15.42 -13.95 -0.40
C GLU A 544 16.15 -14.44 0.86
N ASN A 545 17.43 -14.05 1.03
CA ASN A 545 18.19 -14.36 2.24
C ASN A 545 17.77 -13.50 3.46
N GLU A 546 17.36 -12.24 3.26
CA GLU A 546 16.85 -11.38 4.35
C GLU A 546 15.48 -11.85 4.84
N PHE A 547 14.51 -12.02 3.94
CA PHE A 547 13.15 -12.46 4.25
C PHE A 547 13.04 -13.94 4.62
N GLY A 548 13.98 -14.77 4.16
CA GLY A 548 14.08 -16.19 4.51
C GLY A 548 14.69 -16.44 5.90
N ALA A 549 15.33 -15.44 6.51
CA ALA A 549 15.88 -15.52 7.87
C ALA A 549 14.86 -15.20 8.97
N LEU A 550 13.75 -14.51 8.63
CA LEU A 550 12.77 -13.97 9.57
C LEU A 550 12.00 -15.04 10.35
N ASP A 551 11.90 -14.88 11.67
CA ASP A 551 11.12 -15.77 12.55
C ASP A 551 9.65 -15.32 12.77
N GLU A 552 8.89 -16.08 13.59
CA GLU A 552 7.46 -15.81 13.81
C GLU A 552 7.22 -14.53 14.64
N ASP A 553 8.16 -14.08 15.47
CA ASP A 553 8.03 -12.80 16.17
C ASP A 553 8.33 -11.64 15.21
N GLU A 554 9.36 -11.77 14.37
CA GLU A 554 9.72 -10.75 13.36
C GLU A 554 8.65 -10.58 12.26
N TRP A 555 7.96 -11.66 11.88
CA TRP A 555 6.81 -11.61 10.95
C TRP A 555 5.54 -11.00 11.59
N ASN A 556 5.46 -10.87 12.92
CA ASN A 556 4.28 -10.36 13.62
C ASN A 556 4.59 -9.17 14.54
N LYS A 557 5.67 -8.43 14.29
CA LYS A 557 6.11 -7.24 15.04
C LYS A 557 5.21 -6.00 14.93
N ASN A 558 4.20 -6.01 14.06
CA ASN A 558 3.10 -5.05 13.95
C ASN A 558 2.00 -5.64 13.03
N LEU A 559 0.84 -4.98 12.94
CA LEU A 559 -0.31 -5.50 12.19
C LEU A 559 -0.05 -5.65 10.69
N TYR A 560 0.66 -4.70 10.07
CA TYR A 560 0.99 -4.75 8.64
C TYR A 560 1.81 -5.99 8.26
N TRP A 561 2.86 -6.29 9.03
CA TRP A 561 3.69 -7.50 8.79
C TRP A 561 2.90 -8.78 9.04
N ALA A 562 2.08 -8.82 10.09
CA ALA A 562 1.23 -9.97 10.41
C ALA A 562 0.16 -10.24 9.33
N GLN A 563 -0.34 -9.20 8.66
CA GLN A 563 -1.26 -9.34 7.53
C GLN A 563 -0.58 -9.85 6.26
N LEU A 564 0.65 -9.39 5.93
CA LEU A 564 1.46 -10.02 4.88
C LEU A 564 1.77 -11.49 5.20
N TYR A 565 2.06 -11.81 6.46
CA TYR A 565 2.27 -13.19 6.92
C TYR A 565 1.01 -14.06 6.78
N ALA A 566 -0.19 -13.48 6.91
CA ALA A 566 -1.45 -14.16 6.71
C ALA A 566 -1.73 -14.55 5.24
N LEU A 567 -1.12 -13.88 4.25
CA LEU A 567 -1.26 -14.22 2.83
C LEU A 567 -0.47 -15.48 2.42
N LYS A 568 0.66 -15.78 3.09
CA LYS A 568 1.59 -16.86 2.68
C LYS A 568 0.92 -18.25 2.48
N PRO A 569 -0.07 -18.70 3.28
CA PRO A 569 -0.76 -19.99 3.06
C PRO A 569 -1.66 -20.05 1.81
N LEU A 570 -2.00 -18.91 1.20
CA LEU A 570 -2.76 -18.85 -0.06
C LEU A 570 -1.84 -19.11 -1.26
N LEU A 571 -0.57 -18.71 -1.15
CA LEU A 571 0.42 -18.73 -2.23
C LEU A 571 1.08 -20.09 -2.50
N ALA A 572 0.74 -21.13 -1.70
CA ALA A 572 1.36 -22.44 -1.75
C ALA A 572 0.53 -23.49 -2.51
N SER A 573 1.21 -24.38 -3.25
CA SER A 573 0.59 -25.49 -3.97
C SER A 573 -0.08 -26.51 -3.03
N TYR A 574 -1.32 -26.88 -3.33
CA TYR A 574 -2.10 -27.80 -2.48
C TYR A 574 -1.86 -29.27 -2.83
N PRO A 575 -1.43 -30.12 -1.88
CA PRO A 575 -1.13 -31.53 -2.14
C PRO A 575 -2.39 -32.41 -2.26
N ALA A 576 -2.19 -33.65 -2.72
CA ALA A 576 -3.24 -34.67 -2.71
C ALA A 576 -3.80 -34.86 -1.29
N GLY A 577 -5.13 -34.80 -1.18
CA GLY A 577 -5.86 -34.74 0.10
C GLY A 577 -6.75 -33.49 0.18
N TYR A 578 -6.38 -32.41 -0.50
CA TYR A 578 -7.21 -31.22 -0.70
C TYR A 578 -8.25 -31.42 -1.84
N PRO A 579 -9.29 -30.58 -1.96
CA PRO A 579 -10.24 -30.62 -3.07
C PRO A 579 -9.57 -30.55 -4.45
N THR A 580 -10.11 -31.27 -5.44
CA THR A 580 -9.50 -31.40 -6.78
C THR A 580 -9.34 -30.08 -7.52
N PHE A 581 -10.18 -29.07 -7.30
CA PHE A 581 -10.01 -27.74 -7.90
C PHE A 581 -8.76 -27.01 -7.37
N MET A 582 -8.39 -27.22 -6.10
CA MET A 582 -7.23 -26.56 -5.47
C MET A 582 -5.89 -27.12 -5.95
N GLN A 583 -5.88 -28.34 -6.50
CA GLN A 583 -4.69 -29.02 -7.02
C GLN A 583 -4.41 -28.63 -8.50
N THR A 584 -4.64 -27.36 -8.88
CA THR A 584 -4.49 -26.90 -10.27
C THR A 584 -3.77 -25.55 -10.34
N GLU A 585 -2.89 -25.38 -11.34
CA GLU A 585 -2.22 -24.11 -11.64
C GLU A 585 -3.19 -22.92 -11.75
N ALA A 586 -4.39 -23.15 -12.30
CA ALA A 586 -5.41 -22.11 -12.42
C ALA A 586 -5.95 -21.65 -11.05
N TRP A 587 -5.95 -22.52 -10.05
CA TRP A 587 -6.27 -22.15 -8.67
C TRP A 587 -5.12 -21.38 -8.02
N GLU A 588 -3.87 -21.73 -8.31
CA GLU A 588 -2.70 -20.97 -7.87
C GLU A 588 -2.71 -19.55 -8.48
N ASP A 589 -3.07 -19.41 -9.76
CA ASP A 589 -3.33 -18.12 -10.42
C ASP A 589 -4.48 -17.33 -9.73
N LYS A 590 -5.56 -18.01 -9.29
CA LYS A 590 -6.66 -17.39 -8.51
C LYS A 590 -6.18 -16.92 -7.14
N GLN A 591 -5.42 -17.74 -6.40
CA GLN A 591 -4.94 -17.36 -5.07
C GLN A 591 -3.88 -16.25 -5.15
N LEU A 592 -3.07 -16.22 -6.21
CA LEU A 592 -2.17 -15.11 -6.52
C LEU A 592 -2.94 -13.80 -6.77
N ASN A 593 -4.01 -13.82 -7.57
CA ASN A 593 -4.93 -12.69 -7.73
C ASN A 593 -5.57 -12.28 -6.38
N THR A 594 -5.95 -13.26 -5.54
CA THR A 594 -6.55 -13.02 -4.21
C THR A 594 -5.58 -12.30 -3.27
N ALA A 595 -4.32 -12.75 -3.24
CA ALA A 595 -3.27 -12.17 -2.42
C ALA A 595 -2.86 -10.78 -2.92
N LEU A 596 -2.79 -10.56 -4.23
CA LEU A 596 -2.55 -9.23 -4.82
C LEU A 596 -3.68 -8.25 -4.51
N ALA A 597 -4.94 -8.67 -4.65
CA ALA A 597 -6.10 -7.85 -4.29
C ALA A 597 -6.10 -7.47 -2.80
N SER A 598 -5.85 -8.41 -1.89
CA SER A 598 -5.79 -8.10 -0.46
C SER A 598 -4.53 -7.33 -0.04
N TRP A 599 -3.39 -7.51 -0.72
CA TRP A 599 -2.23 -6.63 -0.54
C TRP A 599 -2.54 -5.20 -1.02
N THR A 600 -3.32 -5.06 -2.09
CA THR A 600 -3.82 -3.76 -2.59
C THR A 600 -4.72 -3.10 -1.54
N GLU A 601 -5.60 -3.86 -0.87
CA GLU A 601 -6.40 -3.40 0.28
C GLU A 601 -5.56 -3.08 1.54
N LEU A 602 -4.55 -3.89 1.89
CA LEU A 602 -3.63 -3.61 3.01
C LEU A 602 -2.84 -2.33 2.75
N ARG A 603 -2.25 -2.20 1.56
CA ARG A 603 -1.62 -0.96 1.12
C ARG A 603 -2.58 0.20 1.24
N ARG A 604 -3.86 -0.07 1.09
CA ARG A 604 -4.87 0.93 1.30
C ARG A 604 -5.16 1.32 2.74
N ASP A 605 -4.88 0.59 3.79
CA ASP A 605 -5.30 1.14 5.09
C ASP A 605 -4.33 2.16 5.70
N THR A 606 -3.28 2.59 4.97
CA THR A 606 -2.12 3.19 5.61
C THR A 606 -1.67 4.61 5.17
N ILE A 607 -2.28 5.34 4.21
CA ILE A 607 -1.63 6.43 3.38
C ILE A 607 -0.67 7.36 4.10
N LEU A 608 -1.13 7.88 5.22
CA LEU A 608 -0.47 8.87 6.05
C LEU A 608 0.89 8.38 6.55
N TYR A 609 0.94 7.08 6.78
CA TYR A 609 2.07 6.31 7.28
C TYR A 609 2.74 5.51 6.14
N ALA A 610 1.97 5.00 5.16
CA ALA A 610 2.37 4.37 3.89
C ALA A 610 1.25 4.43 2.80
N LYS A 611 1.53 4.98 1.62
CA LYS A 611 0.65 5.66 0.59
C LYS A 611 -0.56 4.88 -0.08
N GLN A 612 -1.75 5.51 -0.35
CA GLN A 612 -3.03 4.90 -0.93
C GLN A 612 -4.27 5.80 -1.38
N ALA A 613 -5.54 5.27 -1.49
CA ALA A 613 -6.90 5.95 -1.62
C ALA A 613 -8.19 5.18 -1.05
N TYR A 614 -9.35 5.08 -1.76
CA TYR A 614 -10.67 4.33 -1.57
C TYR A 614 -12.07 5.00 -1.27
N SER A 615 -13.17 4.59 -1.97
CA SER A 615 -14.64 4.88 -1.71
C SER A 615 -15.73 3.99 -2.48
N THR A 616 -17.06 4.31 -2.57
CA THR A 616 -18.14 3.47 -3.26
C THR A 616 -19.31 4.24 -3.99
N GLY A 617 -20.53 3.76 -4.39
CA GLY A 617 -21.25 2.44 -4.43
C GLY A 617 -22.79 2.52 -4.76
N ALA A 618 -23.55 1.40 -4.97
CA ALA A 618 -24.99 1.41 -5.43
C ALA A 618 -26.00 0.38 -4.78
N LEU A 619 -27.34 0.36 -5.09
CA LEU A 619 -28.40 -0.50 -4.44
C LEU A 619 -29.86 -0.61 -5.08
N TYR A 620 -30.41 -1.80 -5.46
CA TYR A 620 -31.83 -2.26 -5.18
C TYR A 620 -32.11 -3.79 -5.37
N VAL A 621 -33.19 -4.33 -4.75
CA VAL A 621 -33.41 -5.77 -4.39
C VAL A 621 -34.93 -6.13 -4.41
N PRO A 622 -35.41 -7.32 -4.90
CA PRO A 622 -35.90 -8.40 -3.98
C PRO A 622 -35.58 -9.93 -4.25
N PRO A 623 -36.42 -10.84 -4.84
CA PRO A 623 -36.62 -12.23 -4.31
C PRO A 623 -36.55 -13.42 -5.34
N GLU A 624 -36.67 -14.73 -5.04
CA GLU A 624 -36.45 -15.62 -3.86
C GLU A 624 -36.57 -17.12 -4.34
N GLU A 625 -35.92 -18.06 -3.64
CA GLU A 625 -36.08 -19.55 -3.61
C GLU A 625 -35.10 -20.38 -4.48
N LYS A 626 -34.58 -21.56 -4.04
CA LYS A 626 -34.49 -22.29 -2.73
C LYS A 626 -33.30 -23.30 -2.74
N PRO A 627 -32.82 -23.86 -1.60
CA PRO A 627 -31.39 -24.19 -1.45
C PRO A 627 -30.93 -25.65 -1.68
N VAL A 628 -29.65 -25.75 -2.03
CA VAL A 628 -28.71 -26.87 -1.78
C VAL A 628 -27.64 -26.37 -0.77
N GLN A 629 -26.98 -27.25 -0.01
CA GLN A 629 -26.04 -26.91 1.07
C GLN A 629 -24.71 -26.30 0.57
N GLY A 630 -24.15 -25.35 1.32
CA GLY A 630 -22.89 -24.65 1.03
C GLY A 630 -21.61 -25.31 1.58
N TYR A 631 -20.49 -24.59 1.48
CA TYR A 631 -19.11 -25.03 1.78
C TYR A 631 -18.21 -23.83 2.14
N VAL A 632 -17.04 -24.04 2.78
CA VAL A 632 -16.02 -22.99 3.04
C VAL A 632 -14.77 -23.27 2.21
N GLU A 633 -14.06 -22.23 1.75
CA GLU A 633 -12.77 -22.39 1.06
C GLU A 633 -11.74 -22.99 2.04
N PRO A 634 -11.29 -24.25 1.86
CA PRO A 634 -10.80 -25.00 3.00
C PRO A 634 -9.29 -24.80 3.22
N VAL A 635 -8.93 -23.64 3.78
CA VAL A 635 -7.55 -23.23 4.09
C VAL A 635 -7.37 -22.94 5.59
N PRO A 636 -7.29 -23.95 6.48
CA PRO A 636 -7.24 -23.74 7.93
C PRO A 636 -6.11 -22.85 8.43
N GLU A 637 -4.89 -22.97 7.88
CA GLU A 637 -3.73 -22.18 8.31
C GLU A 637 -3.90 -20.68 7.99
N PHE A 638 -4.65 -20.34 6.93
CA PHE A 638 -5.06 -18.96 6.65
C PHE A 638 -6.03 -18.44 7.72
N TYR A 639 -7.11 -19.18 8.03
CA TYR A 639 -8.08 -18.76 9.05
C TYR A 639 -7.45 -18.65 10.45
N ALA A 640 -6.49 -19.52 10.79
CA ALA A 640 -5.75 -19.44 12.03
C ALA A 640 -4.84 -18.19 12.11
N ARG A 641 -4.19 -17.78 11.01
CA ARG A 641 -3.43 -16.53 10.94
C ARG A 641 -4.32 -15.30 11.03
N MET A 642 -5.43 -15.28 10.29
CA MET A 642 -6.40 -14.17 10.36
C MET A 642 -7.02 -14.05 11.76
N LEU A 643 -7.29 -15.16 12.45
CA LEU A 643 -7.78 -15.14 13.84
C LEU A 643 -6.73 -14.61 14.81
N ALA A 644 -5.46 -15.03 14.67
CA ALA A 644 -4.35 -14.53 15.47
C ALA A 644 -4.11 -13.02 15.24
N LEU A 645 -4.15 -12.57 13.99
CA LEU A 645 -4.07 -11.16 13.59
C LEU A 645 -5.24 -10.32 14.15
N THR A 646 -6.47 -10.83 14.05
CA THR A 646 -7.67 -10.15 14.60
C THR A 646 -7.56 -9.98 16.11
N ARG A 647 -7.12 -11.03 16.82
CA ARG A 647 -6.87 -10.99 18.28
C ARG A 647 -5.71 -10.06 18.65
N MET A 648 -4.66 -10.02 17.83
CA MET A 648 -3.52 -9.13 18.00
C MET A 648 -3.97 -7.66 17.93
N ALA A 649 -4.71 -7.28 16.87
CA ALA A 649 -5.30 -5.94 16.74
C ALA A 649 -6.23 -5.61 17.90
N HIS A 650 -7.21 -6.47 18.16
CA HIS A 650 -8.22 -6.28 19.22
C HIS A 650 -7.59 -6.10 20.61
N THR A 651 -6.63 -6.96 20.97
CA THR A 651 -5.93 -6.89 22.27
C THR A 651 -5.01 -5.68 22.35
N GLY A 652 -4.20 -5.43 21.32
CA GLY A 652 -3.26 -4.32 21.30
C GLY A 652 -3.94 -2.96 21.38
N LEU A 653 -5.01 -2.74 20.60
CA LEU A 653 -5.79 -1.49 20.61
C LEU A 653 -6.54 -1.30 21.95
N ALA A 654 -6.96 -2.38 22.60
CA ALA A 654 -7.58 -2.33 23.93
C ALA A 654 -6.56 -2.02 25.05
N GLU A 655 -5.39 -2.67 25.07
CA GLU A 655 -4.33 -2.36 26.04
C GLU A 655 -3.67 -1.00 25.80
N MET A 656 -3.70 -0.50 24.55
CA MET A 656 -3.36 0.89 24.23
C MET A 656 -4.46 1.90 24.59
N GLU A 657 -5.61 1.50 25.14
CA GLU A 657 -6.72 2.42 25.47
C GLU A 657 -7.17 3.31 24.27
N VAL A 658 -7.12 2.79 23.03
CA VAL A 658 -7.60 3.50 21.81
C VAL A 658 -8.89 2.91 21.23
N LEU A 659 -9.31 1.74 21.70
CA LEU A 659 -10.44 1.00 21.14
C LEU A 659 -11.80 1.50 21.69
N ASP A 660 -12.73 1.84 20.79
CA ASP A 660 -14.08 2.28 21.14
C ASP A 660 -15.08 1.12 21.36
N GLU A 661 -16.23 1.47 21.95
CA GLU A 661 -17.30 0.51 22.31
C GLU A 661 -17.95 -0.21 21.12
N GLN A 662 -17.84 0.29 19.89
CA GLN A 662 -18.38 -0.34 18.69
C GLN A 662 -17.31 -1.24 18.05
N SER A 663 -16.08 -0.75 17.91
CA SER A 663 -14.95 -1.55 17.41
C SER A 663 -14.67 -2.81 18.26
N ASP A 664 -14.80 -2.74 19.59
CA ASP A 664 -14.79 -3.90 20.50
C ASP A 664 -15.77 -5.00 20.05
N ARG A 665 -17.02 -4.61 19.71
CA ARG A 665 -18.08 -5.54 19.31
C ARG A 665 -17.84 -6.13 17.93
N ASP A 666 -17.23 -5.36 17.04
CA ASP A 666 -17.02 -5.72 15.66
C ASP A 666 -15.83 -6.69 15.52
N PHE A 667 -14.70 -6.42 16.19
CA PHE A 667 -13.62 -7.41 16.39
C PHE A 667 -14.16 -8.67 17.08
N THR A 668 -14.93 -8.51 18.16
CA THR A 668 -15.61 -9.60 18.89
C THR A 668 -16.57 -10.40 18.00
N THR A 669 -17.02 -9.88 16.87
CA THR A 669 -17.86 -10.58 15.88
C THR A 669 -17.02 -11.24 14.79
N LEU A 670 -15.94 -10.58 14.33
CA LEU A 670 -14.99 -11.12 13.36
C LEU A 670 -14.22 -12.33 13.93
N GLU A 671 -13.75 -12.27 15.18
CA GLU A 671 -13.11 -13.41 15.86
C GLU A 671 -13.98 -14.67 15.85
N LYS A 672 -15.24 -14.56 16.32
CA LYS A 672 -16.17 -15.69 16.36
C LYS A 672 -16.50 -16.24 14.97
N THR A 673 -16.47 -15.36 13.96
CA THR A 673 -16.66 -15.75 12.56
C THR A 673 -15.46 -16.56 12.06
N LEU A 674 -14.23 -16.11 12.35
CA LEU A 674 -12.99 -16.79 12.00
C LEU A 674 -12.79 -18.10 12.76
N GLU A 675 -13.09 -18.15 14.06
CA GLU A 675 -13.15 -19.39 14.87
C GLU A 675 -14.05 -20.45 14.20
N LYS A 676 -15.23 -20.04 13.74
CA LYS A 676 -16.20 -20.96 13.15
C LYS A 676 -15.81 -21.41 11.74
N LEU A 677 -15.18 -20.54 10.95
CA LEU A 677 -14.62 -20.90 9.63
C LEU A 677 -13.40 -21.82 9.76
N LEU A 678 -12.55 -21.62 10.78
CA LEU A 678 -11.46 -22.53 11.12
C LEU A 678 -11.99 -23.93 11.50
N GLU A 679 -13.00 -24.01 12.36
CA GLU A 679 -13.61 -25.29 12.73
C GLU A 679 -14.24 -26.03 11.52
N ILE A 680 -14.92 -25.30 10.63
CA ILE A 680 -15.57 -25.86 9.44
C ILE A 680 -14.55 -26.32 8.40
N SER A 681 -13.58 -25.47 8.05
CA SER A 681 -12.57 -25.78 7.02
C SER A 681 -11.71 -27.00 7.39
N ILE A 682 -11.38 -27.18 8.68
CA ILE A 682 -10.73 -28.41 9.17
C ILE A 682 -11.61 -29.64 8.93
N LYS A 683 -12.90 -29.58 9.32
CA LYS A 683 -13.85 -30.70 9.11
C LYS A 683 -14.04 -31.03 7.63
N GLU A 684 -14.06 -30.02 6.76
CA GLU A 684 -14.21 -30.19 5.32
C GLU A 684 -12.96 -30.84 4.69
N LEU A 685 -11.75 -30.49 5.12
CA LEU A 685 -10.53 -31.21 4.71
C LEU A 685 -10.46 -32.64 5.23
N GLU A 686 -10.86 -32.87 6.48
CA GLU A 686 -10.98 -34.22 7.06
C GLU A 686 -12.18 -35.02 6.52
N ASN A 687 -12.91 -34.49 5.52
CA ASN A 687 -14.06 -35.12 4.87
C ASN A 687 -15.16 -35.56 5.86
N LYS A 688 -15.37 -34.77 6.92
CA LYS A 688 -16.40 -34.99 7.95
C LYS A 688 -17.71 -34.31 7.56
N GLU A 689 -18.83 -34.94 7.94
CA GLU A 689 -20.17 -34.34 7.79
C GLU A 689 -20.33 -33.19 8.80
N LEU A 690 -20.74 -32.01 8.32
CA LEU A 690 -20.99 -30.84 9.17
C LEU A 690 -22.34 -30.96 9.90
N THR A 691 -22.48 -30.25 11.01
CA THR A 691 -23.75 -30.19 11.76
C THR A 691 -24.79 -29.29 11.07
N ASP A 692 -26.07 -29.46 11.42
CA ASP A 692 -27.14 -28.56 10.96
C ASP A 692 -26.86 -27.09 11.33
N GLU A 693 -26.24 -26.85 12.49
CA GLU A 693 -25.84 -25.52 12.97
C GLU A 693 -24.71 -24.91 12.11
N GLU A 694 -23.83 -25.73 11.55
CA GLU A 694 -22.76 -25.32 10.62
C GLU A 694 -23.27 -25.08 9.21
N TYR A 695 -24.17 -25.92 8.71
CA TYR A 695 -24.83 -25.66 7.43
C TYR A 695 -25.71 -24.39 7.48
N GLU A 696 -26.38 -24.11 8.60
CA GLU A 696 -27.07 -22.83 8.77
C GLU A 696 -26.10 -21.66 9.05
N PHE A 697 -24.93 -21.86 9.67
CA PHE A 697 -23.90 -20.80 9.73
C PHE A 697 -23.46 -20.39 8.32
N ILE A 698 -23.05 -21.34 7.47
CA ILE A 698 -22.62 -21.08 6.08
C ILE A 698 -23.74 -20.42 5.27
N ARG A 699 -24.97 -20.94 5.40
CA ARG A 699 -26.15 -20.44 4.67
C ARG A 699 -26.61 -19.05 5.12
N ASN A 700 -26.31 -18.66 6.36
CA ASN A 700 -26.67 -17.35 6.91
C ASN A 700 -25.44 -16.45 7.14
N PHE A 701 -24.34 -16.67 6.40
CA PHE A 701 -23.11 -15.88 6.54
C PHE A 701 -23.34 -14.37 6.40
N ASP A 702 -24.23 -13.95 5.48
CA ASP A 702 -24.73 -12.58 5.32
C ASP A 702 -25.30 -11.95 6.62
N GLN A 703 -25.91 -12.76 7.49
CA GLN A 703 -26.48 -12.33 8.77
C GLN A 703 -25.48 -12.46 9.92
N ASN A 704 -24.50 -13.35 9.82
CA ASN A 704 -23.44 -13.49 10.82
C ASN A 704 -22.47 -12.29 10.76
N ILE A 705 -22.20 -11.78 9.56
CA ILE A 705 -21.34 -10.60 9.32
C ILE A 705 -22.12 -9.29 9.22
N ALA A 706 -23.47 -9.30 9.32
CA ALA A 706 -24.25 -8.07 9.29
C ALA A 706 -23.91 -7.09 10.43
N PRO A 707 -23.72 -7.52 11.71
CA PRO A 707 -23.50 -6.58 12.82
C PRO A 707 -22.28 -5.68 12.63
N MET A 708 -21.17 -6.22 12.12
CA MET A 708 -19.92 -5.45 11.90
C MET A 708 -19.99 -4.49 10.70
N LEU A 709 -21.16 -4.35 10.07
CA LEU A 709 -21.41 -3.55 8.86
C LEU A 709 -22.68 -2.68 8.97
N GLU A 710 -23.38 -2.66 10.11
CA GLU A 710 -24.68 -1.95 10.26
C GLU A 710 -24.52 -0.42 10.39
N ASP A 711 -23.45 0.05 11.04
CA ASP A 711 -23.16 1.48 11.26
C ASP A 711 -22.00 2.03 10.38
N ILE A 712 -21.40 1.20 9.53
CA ILE A 712 -20.34 1.60 8.58
C ILE A 712 -20.96 2.19 7.31
N ASP A 713 -20.46 3.32 6.82
CA ASP A 713 -21.02 3.95 5.61
C ASP A 713 -20.91 3.03 4.39
N GLY A 714 -21.81 3.22 3.40
CA GLY A 714 -21.73 2.49 2.14
C GLY A 714 -20.37 2.66 1.47
N ASP A 715 -19.75 3.85 1.60
CA ASP A 715 -18.45 4.23 1.04
C ASP A 715 -17.22 3.55 1.66
N ALA A 716 -17.37 2.82 2.76
CA ALA A 716 -16.31 1.98 3.33
C ALA A 716 -16.57 0.47 3.13
N GLN A 717 -17.46 0.06 2.20
CA GLN A 717 -17.86 -1.36 2.03
C GLN A 717 -17.82 -1.91 0.57
N SER A 718 -17.19 -1.26 -0.41
CA SER A 718 -17.02 -1.84 -1.77
C SER A 718 -15.61 -2.39 -1.93
N SER A 719 -15.37 -3.21 -2.94
CA SER A 719 -14.03 -3.54 -3.44
C SER A 719 -13.54 -2.66 -4.62
N VAL A 720 -14.14 -1.46 -4.86
CA VAL A 720 -13.95 -0.67 -6.12
C VAL A 720 -12.92 0.44 -5.94
N MET A 721 -11.68 0.07 -6.29
CA MET A 721 -10.43 0.29 -5.55
C MET A 721 -9.56 1.57 -5.77
N VAL A 722 -8.22 1.37 -5.90
CA VAL A 722 -7.09 2.25 -6.40
C VAL A 722 -6.11 2.83 -5.34
N ALA A 723 -4.80 2.62 -5.52
CA ALA A 723 -3.75 3.12 -4.61
C ALA A 723 -2.40 3.32 -5.33
N ASP A 724 -1.66 4.41 -5.06
CA ASP A 724 -0.32 4.61 -5.63
C ASP A 724 0.80 3.95 -4.82
N VAL A 725 1.43 2.92 -5.40
CA VAL A 725 2.42 2.08 -4.69
C VAL A 725 3.87 2.40 -5.02
N TYR A 726 4.15 2.95 -6.21
CA TYR A 726 5.50 3.28 -6.67
C TYR A 726 5.50 4.56 -7.54
N THR A 727 6.43 5.48 -7.31
CA THR A 727 6.59 6.70 -8.13
C THR A 727 7.94 6.70 -8.84
N ASN A 728 7.91 6.90 -10.16
CA ASN A 728 9.07 7.04 -11.05
C ASN A 728 9.08 8.46 -11.67
N LEU A 729 10.12 8.79 -12.43
CA LEU A 729 10.28 10.10 -13.08
C LEU A 729 9.19 10.36 -14.14
N GLY A 730 8.13 11.04 -13.73
CA GLY A 730 6.99 11.43 -14.58
C GLY A 730 5.86 10.40 -14.66
N SER A 731 5.97 9.26 -13.98
CA SER A 731 4.92 8.23 -13.95
C SER A 731 4.78 7.56 -12.59
N VAL A 732 3.57 7.11 -12.27
CA VAL A 732 3.20 6.46 -11.02
C VAL A 732 2.59 5.09 -11.33
N LEU A 733 2.88 4.07 -10.52
CA LEU A 733 2.21 2.77 -10.56
C LEU A 733 1.03 2.80 -9.61
N GLU A 734 -0.15 2.46 -10.12
CA GLU A 734 -1.38 2.33 -9.36
C GLU A 734 -1.88 0.89 -9.39
N GLU A 735 -2.24 0.40 -8.21
CA GLU A 735 -2.85 -0.92 -7.99
C GLU A 735 -4.33 -0.71 -7.70
N GLY A 736 -5.20 -1.29 -8.51
CA GLY A 736 -6.65 -1.16 -8.38
C GLY A 736 -7.31 -2.50 -8.12
N THR A 737 -8.14 -2.59 -7.08
CA THR A 737 -9.20 -3.59 -6.99
C THR A 737 -10.48 -3.07 -7.69
N GLY A 738 -11.40 -3.95 -8.07
CA GLY A 738 -12.61 -3.57 -8.80
C GLY A 738 -13.88 -4.26 -8.29
N LYS A 739 -14.96 -4.21 -9.09
CA LYS A 739 -16.23 -4.87 -8.76
C LYS A 739 -15.99 -6.37 -8.50
N LEU A 740 -16.62 -6.92 -7.46
CA LEU A 740 -16.52 -8.32 -7.06
C LEU A 740 -17.01 -9.23 -8.19
N ASP A 741 -16.15 -10.11 -8.69
CA ASP A 741 -16.54 -11.14 -9.64
C ASP A 741 -17.16 -12.33 -8.89
N LEU A 742 -17.89 -13.18 -9.62
CA LEU A 742 -18.56 -14.34 -9.03
C LEU A 742 -17.81 -15.63 -9.36
N MET A 743 -17.16 -16.23 -8.37
CA MET A 743 -16.59 -17.56 -8.50
C MET A 743 -17.68 -18.63 -8.42
N VAL A 744 -17.66 -19.56 -9.37
CA VAL A 744 -18.49 -20.77 -9.42
C VAL A 744 -17.58 -21.98 -9.32
N VAL A 745 -17.75 -22.79 -8.28
CA VAL A 745 -16.85 -23.91 -7.95
C VAL A 745 -17.61 -25.21 -7.74
N ALA A 746 -17.08 -26.30 -8.32
CA ALA A 746 -17.55 -27.66 -8.10
C ALA A 746 -16.79 -28.30 -6.94
N TYR A 747 -17.47 -28.57 -5.84
CA TYR A 747 -16.92 -29.31 -4.70
C TYR A 747 -17.72 -30.59 -4.44
N LYS A 748 -17.16 -31.48 -3.62
CA LYS A 748 -17.72 -32.80 -3.34
C LYS A 748 -18.17 -32.86 -1.89
N GLN A 749 -19.41 -33.25 -1.66
CA GLN A 749 -19.95 -33.47 -0.32
C GLN A 749 -19.48 -34.84 0.24
N PRO A 750 -19.44 -35.05 1.57
CA PRO A 750 -19.03 -36.33 2.16
C PRO A 750 -19.86 -37.56 1.74
N ASP A 751 -21.09 -37.35 1.25
CA ASP A 751 -21.92 -38.42 0.66
C ASP A 751 -21.51 -38.84 -0.77
N GLY A 752 -20.51 -38.16 -1.34
CA GLY A 752 -19.91 -38.43 -2.64
C GLY A 752 -20.50 -37.64 -3.83
N ARG A 753 -21.58 -36.85 -3.63
CA ARG A 753 -22.14 -35.98 -4.69
C ARG A 753 -21.20 -34.81 -4.99
N ILE A 754 -21.07 -34.46 -6.27
CA ILE A 754 -20.42 -33.21 -6.70
C ILE A 754 -21.51 -32.15 -6.94
N VAL A 755 -21.34 -30.96 -6.37
CA VAL A 755 -22.30 -29.85 -6.44
C VAL A 755 -21.59 -28.54 -6.78
N LEU A 756 -22.30 -27.63 -7.42
CA LEU A 756 -21.85 -26.25 -7.65
C LEU A 756 -22.27 -25.32 -6.51
N GLY A 757 -21.35 -24.53 -5.98
CA GLY A 757 -21.64 -23.34 -5.18
C GLY A 757 -20.99 -22.10 -5.76
N ALA A 758 -21.24 -20.94 -5.14
CA ALA A 758 -20.67 -19.67 -5.54
C ALA A 758 -20.43 -18.70 -4.38
N GLY A 759 -19.48 -17.79 -4.59
CA GLY A 759 -19.11 -16.71 -3.68
C GLY A 759 -18.40 -15.57 -4.42
N PRO A 760 -18.37 -14.35 -3.85
CA PRO A 760 -17.62 -13.24 -4.41
C PRO A 760 -16.11 -13.49 -4.34
N VAL A 761 -15.39 -13.03 -5.35
CA VAL A 761 -13.92 -12.93 -5.38
C VAL A 761 -13.51 -11.54 -5.85
N MET A 762 -12.33 -11.08 -5.43
CA MET A 762 -11.85 -9.75 -5.80
C MET A 762 -11.27 -9.72 -7.22
N SER A 763 -11.49 -8.62 -7.92
CA SER A 763 -10.81 -8.29 -9.18
C SER A 763 -9.62 -7.37 -8.93
N TYR A 764 -8.58 -7.48 -9.75
CA TYR A 764 -7.28 -6.81 -9.59
C TYR A 764 -6.75 -6.25 -10.93
N TYR A 765 -6.07 -5.10 -10.87
CA TYR A 765 -5.58 -4.28 -11.97
C TYR A 765 -4.23 -3.63 -11.56
N GLU A 766 -3.21 -3.68 -12.42
CA GLU A 766 -1.91 -2.98 -12.25
C GLU A 766 -1.73 -2.04 -13.46
N PHE A 767 -1.50 -0.73 -13.26
CA PHE A 767 -1.36 0.22 -14.38
C PHE A 767 -0.52 1.46 -14.05
N LEU A 768 -0.12 2.21 -15.09
CA LEU A 768 0.72 3.41 -14.97
C LEU A 768 -0.05 4.71 -15.28
N GLN A 769 0.03 5.69 -14.38
CA GLN A 769 -0.45 7.06 -14.57
C GLN A 769 0.68 8.08 -14.75
N PRO A 770 0.40 9.28 -15.31
CA PRO A 770 1.26 10.46 -15.17
C PRO A 770 1.38 10.91 -13.70
N SER A 771 2.54 11.42 -13.28
CA SER A 771 2.78 11.80 -11.87
C SER A 771 2.03 13.05 -11.36
N GLY A 772 1.16 13.64 -12.18
CA GLY A 772 0.20 14.70 -11.78
C GLY A 772 -1.27 14.29 -11.92
N GLU A 773 -1.52 13.03 -12.28
CA GLU A 773 -2.85 12.47 -12.57
C GLU A 773 -3.06 11.19 -11.74
N ARG A 774 -2.62 11.22 -10.46
CA ARG A 774 -2.88 10.15 -9.49
C ARG A 774 -4.36 10.11 -9.16
N LEU A 775 -4.98 8.94 -9.23
CA LEU A 775 -6.42 8.81 -9.07
C LEU A 775 -6.88 8.95 -7.61
N THR A 776 -7.99 9.67 -7.44
CA THR A 776 -8.94 9.41 -6.36
C THR A 776 -9.93 8.33 -6.79
N ASP A 777 -10.74 7.89 -5.84
CA ASP A 777 -11.63 6.77 -6.03
C ASP A 777 -12.89 7.06 -6.80
N GLU A 778 -13.40 8.27 -6.62
CA GLU A 778 -14.41 8.85 -7.48
C GLU A 778 -13.96 8.78 -8.95
N GLU A 779 -12.67 9.04 -9.21
CA GLU A 779 -12.07 9.01 -10.55
C GLU A 779 -11.78 7.58 -11.04
N TRP A 780 -11.33 6.65 -10.17
CA TRP A 780 -11.18 5.23 -10.54
C TRP A 780 -12.52 4.56 -10.80
N ARG A 781 -13.56 4.88 -10.03
CA ARG A 781 -14.92 4.38 -10.25
C ARG A 781 -15.49 4.91 -11.56
N GLU A 782 -15.24 6.18 -11.90
CA GLU A 782 -15.55 6.71 -13.23
C GLU A 782 -14.71 6.03 -14.33
N MET A 783 -13.42 5.74 -14.09
CA MET A 783 -12.55 5.05 -15.05
C MET A 783 -13.04 3.62 -15.33
N LEU A 784 -13.34 2.83 -14.29
CA LEU A 784 -13.87 1.47 -14.42
C LEU A 784 -15.20 1.40 -15.16
N GLU A 785 -16.05 2.42 -15.10
CA GLU A 785 -17.32 2.46 -15.84
C GLU A 785 -17.19 2.92 -17.30
N ASN A 786 -16.11 3.61 -17.67
CA ASN A 786 -15.95 4.21 -19.00
C ASN A 786 -14.85 3.56 -19.86
N ASN A 787 -13.69 3.27 -19.27
CA ASN A 787 -12.51 2.71 -19.94
C ASN A 787 -11.57 2.07 -18.89
N PRO A 788 -11.91 0.90 -18.33
CA PRO A 788 -11.04 0.19 -17.39
C PRO A 788 -9.71 -0.21 -18.05
N PRO A 789 -8.58 -0.22 -17.31
CA PRO A 789 -7.35 -0.88 -17.75
C PRO A 789 -7.55 -2.38 -18.02
N GLU A 790 -6.66 -2.97 -18.82
CA GLU A 790 -6.61 -4.42 -18.98
C GLU A 790 -6.12 -5.06 -17.66
N ARG A 791 -6.76 -6.16 -17.24
CA ARG A 791 -6.29 -6.98 -16.10
C ARG A 791 -5.09 -7.85 -16.52
N PRO A 792 -4.25 -8.31 -15.59
CA PRO A 792 -3.06 -9.10 -15.94
C PRO A 792 -3.38 -10.41 -16.68
N GLU A 793 -2.58 -10.75 -17.69
CA GLU A 793 -2.85 -11.82 -18.67
C GLU A 793 -3.17 -13.19 -18.03
N TRP A 794 -2.57 -13.52 -16.87
CA TRP A 794 -2.76 -14.80 -16.20
C TRP A 794 -4.21 -15.06 -15.73
N VAL A 795 -5.06 -14.03 -15.62
CA VAL A 795 -6.47 -14.25 -15.21
C VAL A 795 -7.25 -15.08 -16.25
N GLU A 796 -6.84 -15.10 -17.53
CA GLU A 796 -7.47 -15.95 -18.56
C GLU A 796 -7.40 -17.46 -18.23
N SER A 797 -6.54 -17.89 -17.30
CA SER A 797 -6.45 -19.30 -16.89
C SER A 797 -7.69 -19.78 -16.11
N PHE A 798 -8.41 -18.86 -15.44
CA PHE A 798 -9.55 -19.13 -14.55
C PHE A 798 -10.79 -18.22 -14.73
N LYS A 799 -10.66 -17.06 -15.38
CA LYS A 799 -11.71 -16.04 -15.54
C LYS A 799 -12.21 -15.94 -16.99
N THR A 800 -13.49 -15.62 -17.15
CA THR A 800 -14.13 -15.24 -18.44
C THR A 800 -14.96 -13.98 -18.26
#